data_AF-K9PIW7-F1
#
_entry.id   AF-K9PIW7-F1
#
_cell.length_a   1.000
_cell.length_b   1.000
_cell.length_c   1.000
_cell.angle_alpha   90.00
_cell.angle_beta   90.00
_cell.angle_gamma   90.00
#
_symmetry.space_group_name_H-M   'P 1'
#
loop_
_entity.id
_entity.type
_entity.pdbx_description
1 polymer ?
#
loop_
_entity_poly.entity_id
_entity_poly.type
_entity_poly.pdbx_seq_one_letter_code
_entity_poly.pdbx_strand_id
1 'polypeptide(L)'
;MVNMANCYRQKYHSAIAWMNNHRFFYAAMSPILSVALNLSTTNATNAQQIPTDTTVKPTLTPRSVLSSGNQISLNGRTLPGTWLQQPGATGQVTTHLSDGVFRQVFGINFLNSSNPVSQPIEWFSSATKPLVLTARLLGAYRYLDITSFSQTAGWQIQANGNTLVIVTPEAKVKDILQGKQPSGNRIVVDLDRPTPWQVAQGLPITKAIDPDTPTPKPSTPPNREWKITLDGIADPGLIQRYTPVPPPTPLPNLIKQLPPVAAPEPLIKKVEVVKNQTIVSLSVPFGQSPRITTVANPNRLIVDIRPDALVDKDITWAPGLRWRQKIVNLGTERFPIVWLEINPKAFGLTLKPILSNPNASVGTAPLMQTAQRYLAVAAINAGYFNRNNRLPLGAIRRDNQWLSGPILNRGAIAWNDSGQFYLGRLTLEETLNTANNLRLPILFLNSGYVQSGIARYTPAWGSTYTPLTDNEIILIVQKDQITNQVSGGKAGQISTPIPQDGYLLTLRGNASTAAAQLPIGTAISITSVTAPRDFSSYPYIVAAGPLLVKNRQIVLDAKAEKFSNSFIAEKAIRSGICTNTTGNIAITTVHNRAGGPGPTLAEHAQLMQLLGCVDALNLDGGSSTSLYLGGQLLDRSPSTAARVHNGIGIFIQQK
;
A
#
# COMPACT_ATOMS: atom_id res chain seq x y z
N MET A 1 23.39 -37.14 17.26
CA MET A 1 23.17 -38.29 16.36
C MET A 1 21.70 -38.69 16.41
N VAL A 2 21.30 -39.69 15.61
CA VAL A 2 19.92 -40.04 15.23
C VAL A 2 19.32 -39.07 14.20
N ASN A 3 18.72 -39.65 13.15
CA ASN A 3 18.20 -38.96 11.97
C ASN A 3 16.70 -38.66 12.12
N MET A 4 16.20 -37.67 11.36
CA MET A 4 14.80 -37.63 10.91
C MET A 4 14.76 -37.83 9.40
N ALA A 5 13.87 -38.71 8.93
CA ALA A 5 13.84 -39.15 7.53
C ALA A 5 13.01 -38.24 6.62
N ASN A 6 13.43 -38.11 5.36
CA ASN A 6 12.63 -37.50 4.30
C ASN A 6 11.51 -38.45 3.87
N CYS A 7 10.26 -37.99 3.91
CA CYS A 7 9.15 -38.66 3.22
C CYS A 7 8.78 -37.89 1.93
N TYR A 8 9.31 -38.36 0.81
CA TYR A 8 8.75 -38.06 -0.52
C TYR A 8 7.32 -38.62 -0.61
N ARG A 9 6.41 -37.94 -1.31
CA ARG A 9 5.06 -38.46 -1.60
C ARG A 9 4.84 -38.46 -3.11
N GLN A 10 4.78 -39.66 -3.70
CA GLN A 10 4.50 -39.83 -5.13
C GLN A 10 3.08 -39.38 -5.47
N LYS A 11 2.90 -38.85 -6.69
CA LYS A 11 1.58 -38.74 -7.33
C LYS A 11 1.24 -40.08 -7.99
N TYR A 12 0.03 -40.57 -7.79
CA TYR A 12 -0.57 -41.57 -8.67
C TYR A 12 -1.59 -40.90 -9.58
N HIS A 13 -1.50 -41.17 -10.88
CA HIS A 13 -2.58 -40.93 -11.82
C HIS A 13 -3.39 -42.23 -11.96
N SER A 14 -4.71 -42.14 -11.87
CA SER A 14 -5.63 -43.21 -12.23
C SER A 14 -6.75 -42.59 -13.04
N ALA A 15 -6.76 -42.87 -14.35
CA ALA A 15 -7.82 -42.47 -15.25
C ALA A 15 -8.65 -43.71 -15.59
N ILE A 16 -9.95 -43.67 -15.32
CA ILE A 16 -10.94 -44.61 -15.84
C ILE A 16 -12.10 -43.77 -16.36
N ALA A 17 -12.46 -43.98 -17.62
CA ALA A 17 -13.63 -43.38 -18.25
C ALA A 17 -14.75 -44.43 -18.34
N TRP A 18 -16.00 -43.98 -18.30
CA TRP A 18 -17.16 -44.74 -18.78
C TRP A 18 -18.15 -43.79 -19.47
N MET A 19 -19.00 -44.34 -20.35
CA MET A 19 -19.54 -43.63 -21.51
C MET A 19 -20.98 -43.09 -21.37
N ASN A 20 -21.28 -42.09 -22.19
CA ASN A 20 -22.58 -41.46 -22.46
C ASN A 20 -23.79 -42.42 -22.49
N ASN A 21 -24.94 -41.92 -22.00
CA ASN A 21 -26.22 -41.69 -22.73
C ASN A 21 -27.37 -41.46 -21.71
N HIS A 22 -28.44 -40.67 -21.93
CA HIS A 22 -29.01 -39.96 -23.11
C HIS A 22 -29.69 -38.62 -22.64
N ARG A 23 -29.74 -37.54 -23.46
CA ARG A 23 -30.92 -36.94 -24.18
C ARG A 23 -32.22 -36.75 -23.34
N PHE A 24 -33.07 -35.71 -23.42
CA PHE A 24 -33.40 -34.54 -24.29
C PHE A 24 -34.10 -33.45 -23.39
N PHE A 25 -34.41 -32.17 -23.73
CA PHE A 25 -33.82 -31.07 -24.54
C PHE A 25 -34.63 -29.75 -24.28
N TYR A 26 -34.15 -28.59 -24.77
CA TYR A 26 -34.84 -27.27 -24.94
C TYR A 26 -35.23 -26.38 -23.74
N ALA A 27 -35.35 -25.06 -24.03
CA ALA A 27 -35.38 -23.93 -23.10
C ALA A 27 -36.47 -22.88 -23.44
N ALA A 28 -36.88 -22.08 -22.45
CA ALA A 28 -37.70 -20.85 -22.52
C ALA A 28 -37.75 -20.19 -21.11
N MET A 29 -38.05 -18.91 -20.85
CA MET A 29 -38.02 -17.66 -21.66
C MET A 29 -37.93 -16.43 -20.70
N SER A 30 -37.86 -15.21 -21.25
CA SER A 30 -37.69 -13.93 -20.55
C SER A 30 -38.88 -13.46 -19.67
N PRO A 31 -38.67 -12.53 -18.72
CA PRO A 31 -39.74 -11.89 -17.94
C PRO A 31 -40.26 -10.58 -18.58
N ILE A 32 -41.57 -10.45 -18.77
CA ILE A 32 -42.27 -9.18 -19.05
C ILE A 32 -43.68 -9.22 -18.45
N LEU A 33 -44.03 -8.27 -17.57
CA LEU A 33 -45.36 -7.63 -17.53
C LEU A 33 -45.30 -6.28 -16.80
N SER A 34 -46.29 -5.41 -17.02
CA SER A 34 -46.20 -3.97 -16.76
C SER A 34 -47.49 -3.39 -16.17
N VAL A 35 -47.33 -2.35 -15.35
CA VAL A 35 -48.28 -1.24 -15.07
C VAL A 35 -49.66 -1.56 -14.47
N ALA A 36 -49.94 -0.91 -13.34
CA ALA A 36 -51.22 -0.24 -13.05
C ALA A 36 -50.98 0.97 -12.11
N LEU A 37 -51.61 2.11 -12.39
CA LEU A 37 -51.73 3.23 -11.43
C LEU A 37 -53.06 3.12 -10.66
N ASN A 38 -53.13 3.77 -9.50
CA ASN A 38 -54.35 4.45 -9.06
C ASN A 38 -54.03 5.63 -8.12
N LEU A 39 -54.99 6.54 -7.95
CA LEU A 39 -54.85 7.85 -7.31
C LEU A 39 -55.92 8.06 -6.21
N SER A 40 -55.84 9.21 -5.51
CA SER A 40 -56.82 9.74 -4.53
C SER A 40 -56.80 9.07 -3.12
N THR A 41 -57.08 9.75 -2.00
CA THR A 41 -57.37 11.19 -1.78
C THR A 41 -56.90 11.70 -0.40
N THR A 42 -56.72 13.01 -0.32
CA THR A 42 -56.64 13.93 0.84
C THR A 42 -56.99 13.44 2.25
N ASN A 43 -56.24 13.96 3.23
CA ASN A 43 -56.85 14.59 4.43
C ASN A 43 -55.98 15.77 4.90
N ALA A 44 -56.59 16.77 5.55
CA ALA A 44 -55.92 18.01 5.98
C ALA A 44 -56.36 18.43 7.39
N THR A 45 -55.51 19.16 8.11
CA THR A 45 -55.80 19.76 9.42
C THR A 45 -55.22 21.19 9.51
N ASN A 46 -55.92 22.07 10.22
CA ASN A 46 -55.67 23.52 10.22
C ASN A 46 -54.66 23.98 11.28
N ALA A 47 -53.96 25.08 10.98
CA ALA A 47 -53.38 26.00 11.97
C ALA A 47 -53.45 27.45 11.42
N GLN A 48 -53.58 28.44 12.30
CA GLN A 48 -54.04 29.81 11.98
C GLN A 48 -52.94 30.79 11.49
N GLN A 49 -53.38 31.92 10.95
CA GLN A 49 -52.59 33.14 10.65
C GLN A 49 -52.64 34.11 11.86
N ILE A 50 -52.01 35.29 11.94
CA ILE A 50 -51.20 36.14 11.04
C ILE A 50 -50.25 36.99 11.95
N PRO A 51 -49.04 37.45 11.53
CA PRO A 51 -48.93 38.70 10.75
C PRO A 51 -47.69 38.81 9.81
N THR A 52 -47.53 39.97 9.18
CA THR A 52 -46.30 40.55 8.61
C THR A 52 -45.45 41.22 9.72
N ASP A 53 -44.17 41.60 9.58
CA ASP A 53 -43.52 42.34 8.48
C ASP A 53 -41.96 42.21 8.52
N THR A 54 -41.23 43.05 7.77
CA THR A 54 -39.77 43.21 7.59
C THR A 54 -39.11 42.29 6.56
N THR A 55 -39.13 42.74 5.30
CA THR A 55 -38.41 42.13 4.17
C THR A 55 -36.89 42.40 4.21
N VAL A 56 -36.18 41.75 5.13
CA VAL A 56 -34.71 41.63 5.01
C VAL A 56 -34.39 40.72 3.83
N LYS A 57 -34.12 41.31 2.65
CA LYS A 57 -33.49 40.58 1.54
C LYS A 57 -32.18 39.95 2.04
N PRO A 58 -32.02 38.61 1.99
CA PRO A 58 -30.70 38.03 2.13
C PRO A 58 -29.90 38.47 0.89
N THR A 59 -28.88 39.30 1.09
CA THR A 59 -27.88 39.55 0.04
C THR A 59 -27.11 38.25 -0.16
N LEU A 60 -27.62 37.41 -1.05
CA LEU A 60 -26.99 36.17 -1.49
C LEU A 60 -25.69 36.52 -2.21
N THR A 61 -24.61 36.64 -1.43
CA THR A 61 -23.25 36.51 -1.95
C THR A 61 -23.19 35.20 -2.75
N PRO A 62 -22.86 35.23 -4.05
CA PRO A 62 -22.86 34.02 -4.85
C PRO A 62 -21.88 33.01 -4.25
N ARG A 63 -22.42 31.92 -3.69
CA ARG A 63 -21.61 30.82 -3.15
C ARG A 63 -20.85 30.23 -4.33
N SER A 64 -19.55 30.50 -4.41
CA SER A 64 -18.70 30.07 -5.52
C SER A 64 -18.77 28.56 -5.64
N VAL A 65 -19.34 28.08 -6.75
CA VAL A 65 -19.63 26.65 -6.93
C VAL A 65 -18.32 25.91 -7.19
N LEU A 66 -17.77 25.34 -6.12
CA LEU A 66 -16.64 24.41 -6.18
C LEU A 66 -17.08 23.13 -6.89
N SER A 67 -16.59 22.92 -8.11
CA SER A 67 -16.70 21.65 -8.80
C SER A 67 -15.52 20.75 -8.42
N SER A 68 -15.73 19.46 -8.23
CA SER A 68 -14.66 18.52 -7.85
C SER A 68 -15.05 17.08 -8.13
N GLY A 69 -14.05 16.21 -8.19
CA GLY A 69 -14.27 14.78 -8.43
C GLY A 69 -13.02 13.93 -8.26
N ASN A 70 -13.17 12.63 -8.50
CA ASN A 70 -12.12 11.62 -8.33
C ASN A 70 -11.77 10.84 -9.61
N GLN A 71 -12.24 11.30 -10.77
CA GLN A 71 -11.91 10.75 -12.09
C GLN A 71 -11.34 11.82 -13.01
N ILE A 72 -10.36 11.44 -13.84
CA ILE A 72 -9.84 12.21 -14.98
C ILE A 72 -10.13 11.42 -16.25
N SER A 73 -10.67 12.04 -17.29
CA SER A 73 -10.69 11.44 -18.64
C SER A 73 -9.61 12.13 -19.48
N LEU A 74 -8.45 11.48 -19.59
CA LEU A 74 -7.32 11.97 -20.37
C LEU A 74 -7.40 11.40 -21.78
N ASN A 75 -7.62 12.26 -22.78
CA ASN A 75 -7.71 11.87 -24.20
C ASN A 75 -8.65 10.66 -24.41
N GLY A 76 -9.85 10.73 -23.79
CA GLY A 76 -10.88 9.68 -23.85
C GLY A 76 -10.69 8.47 -22.91
N ARG A 77 -9.61 8.42 -22.11
CA ARG A 77 -9.33 7.33 -21.17
C ARG A 77 -9.57 7.75 -19.71
N THR A 78 -10.57 7.14 -19.08
CA THR A 78 -10.88 7.36 -17.67
C THR A 78 -9.83 6.73 -16.75
N LEU A 79 -9.27 7.55 -15.86
CA LEU A 79 -8.27 7.21 -14.86
C LEU A 79 -8.73 7.70 -13.47
N PRO A 80 -8.36 7.02 -12.37
CA PRO A 80 -8.58 7.55 -11.03
C PRO A 80 -7.69 8.78 -10.80
N GLY A 81 -8.28 9.89 -10.35
CA GLY A 81 -7.53 11.10 -10.04
C GLY A 81 -8.38 12.23 -9.48
N THR A 82 -7.93 12.80 -8.36
CA THR A 82 -8.65 13.86 -7.64
C THR A 82 -8.35 15.24 -8.21
N TRP A 83 -9.40 16.03 -8.42
CA TRP A 83 -9.34 17.37 -9.01
C TRP A 83 -10.38 18.30 -8.39
N LEU A 84 -10.18 19.61 -8.56
CA LEU A 84 -11.19 20.64 -8.30
C LEU A 84 -11.09 21.80 -9.29
N GLN A 85 -12.23 22.44 -9.56
CA GLN A 85 -12.36 23.69 -10.28
C GLN A 85 -13.16 24.69 -9.46
N GLN A 86 -12.72 25.95 -9.45
CA GLN A 86 -13.35 27.04 -8.70
C GLN A 86 -13.27 28.36 -9.49
N PRO A 87 -14.23 29.28 -9.35
CA PRO A 87 -14.11 30.64 -9.88
C PRO A 87 -12.86 31.36 -9.33
N GLY A 88 -12.01 31.86 -10.22
CA GLY A 88 -10.89 32.74 -9.89
C GLY A 88 -11.32 34.20 -9.75
N ALA A 89 -10.38 35.06 -9.33
CA ALA A 89 -10.64 36.47 -9.01
C ALA A 89 -11.22 37.31 -10.17
N THR A 90 -10.99 36.90 -11.42
CA THR A 90 -11.47 37.56 -12.64
C THR A 90 -12.70 36.86 -13.27
N GLY A 91 -13.31 35.90 -12.57
CA GLY A 91 -14.39 35.06 -13.10
C GLY A 91 -13.92 33.88 -13.97
N GLN A 92 -12.66 33.88 -14.40
CA GLN A 92 -12.02 32.72 -15.06
C GLN A 92 -12.05 31.49 -14.15
N VAL A 93 -12.40 30.31 -14.68
CA VAL A 93 -12.31 29.04 -13.94
C VAL A 93 -10.84 28.67 -13.72
N THR A 94 -10.45 28.51 -12.46
CA THR A 94 -9.15 27.93 -12.07
C THR A 94 -9.28 26.42 -11.95
N THR A 95 -8.27 25.69 -12.39
CA THR A 95 -8.22 24.22 -12.40
C THR A 95 -7.05 23.72 -11.56
N HIS A 96 -7.33 22.84 -10.62
CA HIS A 96 -6.32 22.22 -9.78
C HIS A 96 -6.41 20.68 -9.80
N LEU A 97 -5.26 20.02 -9.99
CA LEU A 97 -5.11 18.57 -9.88
C LEU A 97 -4.39 18.22 -8.59
N SER A 98 -4.66 17.05 -7.99
CA SER A 98 -3.78 16.56 -6.91
C SER A 98 -2.37 16.30 -7.45
N ASP A 99 -1.36 16.56 -6.62
CA ASP A 99 0.04 16.50 -7.03
C ASP A 99 0.46 15.07 -7.42
N GLY A 100 -0.12 14.06 -6.78
CA GLY A 100 -0.01 12.66 -7.18
C GLY A 100 -0.56 12.37 -8.58
N VAL A 101 -1.71 12.94 -8.96
CA VAL A 101 -2.25 12.80 -10.32
C VAL A 101 -1.36 13.48 -11.33
N PHE A 102 -0.98 14.74 -11.07
CA PHE A 102 -0.18 15.51 -12.01
C PHE A 102 1.17 14.84 -12.28
N ARG A 103 1.83 14.30 -11.25
CA ARG A 103 3.05 13.50 -11.40
C ARG A 103 2.84 12.17 -12.14
N GLN A 104 1.87 11.35 -11.73
CA GLN A 104 1.75 9.95 -12.15
C GLN A 104 0.97 9.75 -13.47
N VAL A 105 0.14 10.71 -13.86
CA VAL A 105 -0.66 10.65 -15.10
C VAL A 105 -0.02 11.44 -16.24
N PHE A 106 0.62 12.58 -15.94
CA PHE A 106 1.15 13.50 -16.95
C PHE A 106 2.69 13.49 -17.08
N GLY A 107 3.40 12.79 -16.19
CA GLY A 107 4.86 12.63 -16.27
C GLY A 107 5.64 13.84 -15.77
N ILE A 108 5.08 14.61 -14.83
CA ILE A 108 5.68 15.85 -14.33
C ILE A 108 6.80 15.54 -13.32
N ASN A 109 8.02 16.05 -13.55
CA ASN A 109 9.11 15.94 -12.58
C ASN A 109 9.03 17.09 -11.56
N PHE A 110 8.70 16.77 -10.31
CA PHE A 110 8.71 17.75 -9.22
C PHE A 110 10.13 18.02 -8.74
N LEU A 111 10.55 19.29 -8.76
CA LEU A 111 11.82 19.73 -8.20
C LEU A 111 11.68 19.99 -6.69
N ASN A 112 12.82 20.20 -6.02
CA ASN A 112 12.85 20.42 -4.57
C ASN A 112 12.14 21.72 -4.18
N SER A 113 11.45 21.72 -3.03
CA SER A 113 10.75 22.89 -2.51
C SER A 113 10.82 22.93 -0.99
N SER A 114 11.24 24.06 -0.42
CA SER A 114 11.12 24.33 1.01
C SER A 114 9.73 24.87 1.40
N ASN A 115 8.96 25.38 0.43
CA ASN A 115 7.68 26.04 0.65
C ASN A 115 6.49 25.12 0.30
N PRO A 116 5.61 24.76 1.27
CA PRO A 116 4.47 23.89 1.00
C PRO A 116 3.45 24.46 0.00
N VAL A 117 3.32 25.79 -0.12
CA VAL A 117 2.40 26.43 -1.08
C VAL A 117 3.01 26.67 -2.47
N SER A 118 4.18 26.11 -2.76
CA SER A 118 4.82 26.21 -4.08
C SER A 118 5.41 24.87 -4.53
N GLN A 119 5.27 24.56 -5.82
CA GLN A 119 5.89 23.40 -6.45
C GLN A 119 6.61 23.79 -7.75
N PRO A 120 7.95 23.93 -7.75
CA PRO A 120 8.71 23.99 -8.99
C PRO A 120 8.63 22.66 -9.74
N ILE A 121 8.45 22.71 -11.05
CA ILE A 121 8.31 21.54 -11.92
C ILE A 121 9.25 21.61 -13.14
N GLU A 122 9.54 20.45 -13.70
CA GLU A 122 10.17 20.23 -14.98
C GLU A 122 9.29 19.28 -15.80
N TRP A 123 8.94 19.72 -17.02
CA TRP A 123 8.23 18.94 -18.04
C TRP A 123 8.45 19.61 -19.40
N PHE A 124 9.23 18.99 -20.27
CA PHE A 124 9.71 19.53 -21.55
C PHE A 124 10.13 21.01 -21.46
N SER A 125 10.96 21.33 -20.46
CA SER A 125 11.36 22.69 -20.06
C SER A 125 12.72 22.66 -19.36
N SER A 126 13.35 23.82 -19.14
CA SER A 126 14.67 23.90 -18.51
C SER A 126 14.60 23.92 -16.98
N ALA A 127 15.31 22.98 -16.33
CA ALA A 127 15.54 22.99 -14.89
C ALA A 127 16.19 24.28 -14.34
N THR A 128 16.83 25.10 -15.19
CA THR A 128 17.46 26.37 -14.76
C THR A 128 16.47 27.51 -14.54
N LYS A 129 15.27 27.43 -15.13
CA LYS A 129 14.18 28.40 -14.95
C LYS A 129 12.85 27.61 -14.88
N PRO A 130 12.63 26.81 -13.82
CA PRO A 130 11.49 25.92 -13.73
C PRO A 130 10.20 26.71 -13.55
N LEU A 131 9.10 26.20 -14.10
CA LEU A 131 7.78 26.74 -13.80
C LEU A 131 7.43 26.41 -12.35
N VAL A 132 6.92 27.39 -11.60
CA VAL A 132 6.48 27.20 -10.21
C VAL A 132 4.96 27.27 -10.16
N LEU A 133 4.33 26.18 -9.75
CA LEU A 133 2.88 26.11 -9.55
C LEU A 133 2.52 26.45 -8.09
N THR A 134 1.42 27.17 -7.91
CA THR A 134 0.81 27.39 -6.59
C THR A 134 0.22 26.09 -6.07
N ALA A 135 0.49 25.76 -4.81
CA ALA A 135 0.02 24.54 -4.17
C ALA A 135 -0.90 24.84 -2.97
N ARG A 136 -1.97 24.05 -2.80
CA ARG A 136 -2.92 24.15 -1.69
C ARG A 136 -3.26 22.76 -1.15
N LEU A 137 -3.07 22.53 0.14
CA LEU A 137 -3.61 21.36 0.83
C LEU A 137 -5.12 21.54 1.03
N LEU A 138 -5.94 20.55 0.64
CA LEU A 138 -7.37 20.50 0.94
C LEU A 138 -7.77 19.05 1.27
N GLY A 139 -8.15 18.81 2.53
CA GLY A 139 -8.36 17.47 3.05
C GLY A 139 -7.11 16.58 2.90
N ALA A 140 -7.28 15.37 2.37
CA ALA A 140 -6.22 14.38 2.19
C ALA A 140 -5.22 14.67 1.05
N TYR A 141 -5.43 15.72 0.25
CA TYR A 141 -4.71 15.94 -1.02
C TYR A 141 -4.08 17.33 -1.09
N ARG A 142 -2.84 17.40 -1.62
CA ARG A 142 -2.19 18.64 -2.04
C ARG A 142 -2.52 18.86 -3.51
N TYR A 143 -3.24 19.94 -3.81
CA TYR A 143 -3.60 20.33 -5.17
C TYR A 143 -2.60 21.35 -5.71
N LEU A 144 -2.30 21.26 -7.00
CA LEU A 144 -1.49 22.22 -7.75
C LEU A 144 -2.40 22.96 -8.72
N ASP A 145 -2.31 24.29 -8.76
CA ASP A 145 -2.93 25.09 -9.83
C ASP A 145 -2.23 24.80 -11.15
N ILE A 146 -2.97 24.26 -12.12
CA ILE A 146 -2.47 23.96 -13.46
C ILE A 146 -3.02 24.93 -14.51
N THR A 147 -3.80 25.96 -14.13
CA THR A 147 -4.59 26.77 -15.07
C THR A 147 -3.72 27.36 -16.18
N SER A 148 -2.71 28.17 -15.83
CA SER A 148 -1.80 28.77 -16.81
C SER A 148 -0.94 27.72 -17.54
N PHE A 149 -0.54 26.65 -16.86
CA PHE A 149 0.24 25.55 -17.45
C PHE A 149 -0.55 24.85 -18.56
N SER A 150 -1.82 24.50 -18.31
CA SER A 150 -2.70 23.85 -19.29
C SER A 150 -2.96 24.75 -20.50
N GLN A 151 -3.11 26.07 -20.28
CA GLN A 151 -3.25 27.05 -21.36
C GLN A 151 -1.97 27.13 -22.22
N THR A 152 -0.79 27.25 -21.61
CA THR A 152 0.50 27.25 -22.33
C THR A 152 0.77 25.93 -23.06
N ALA A 153 0.32 24.79 -22.51
CA ALA A 153 0.44 23.48 -23.13
C ALA A 153 -0.65 23.17 -24.18
N GLY A 154 -1.61 24.08 -24.41
CA GLY A 154 -2.70 23.94 -25.38
C GLY A 154 -3.77 22.91 -25.00
N TRP A 155 -3.89 22.55 -23.73
CA TRP A 155 -4.84 21.55 -23.24
C TRP A 155 -6.25 22.15 -23.13
N GLN A 156 -7.26 21.40 -23.58
CA GLN A 156 -8.66 21.70 -23.36
C GLN A 156 -9.15 20.96 -22.11
N ILE A 157 -9.81 21.67 -21.19
CA ILE A 157 -10.22 21.13 -19.89
C ILE A 157 -11.69 21.49 -19.61
N GLN A 158 -12.50 20.49 -19.25
CA GLN A 158 -13.91 20.66 -18.90
C GLN A 158 -14.33 19.71 -17.77
N ALA A 159 -14.97 20.23 -16.73
CA ALA A 159 -15.62 19.40 -15.71
C ALA A 159 -16.92 18.79 -16.24
N ASN A 160 -17.11 17.49 -16.02
CA ASN A 160 -18.33 16.75 -16.31
C ASN A 160 -18.67 15.85 -15.11
N GLY A 161 -19.48 16.38 -14.19
CA GLY A 161 -19.81 15.72 -12.92
C GLY A 161 -18.54 15.39 -12.11
N ASN A 162 -18.34 14.10 -11.81
CA ASN A 162 -17.16 13.59 -11.09
C ASN A 162 -15.88 13.50 -11.96
N THR A 163 -15.97 13.69 -13.28
CA THR A 163 -14.85 13.53 -14.21
C THR A 163 -14.36 14.86 -14.74
N LEU A 164 -13.05 15.13 -14.61
CA LEU A 164 -12.40 16.21 -15.37
C LEU A 164 -11.96 15.65 -16.72
N VAL A 165 -12.57 16.13 -17.81
CA VAL A 165 -12.15 15.82 -19.17
C VAL A 165 -10.95 16.70 -19.51
N ILE A 166 -9.85 16.08 -19.91
CA ILE A 166 -8.62 16.75 -20.35
C ILE A 166 -8.25 16.19 -21.72
N VAL A 167 -8.21 17.06 -22.73
CA VAL A 167 -7.73 16.75 -24.07
C VAL A 167 -6.43 17.51 -24.30
N THR A 168 -5.35 16.80 -24.59
CA THR A 168 -4.04 17.39 -24.91
C THR A 168 -3.82 17.38 -26.43
N PRO A 169 -3.02 18.30 -26.99
CA PRO A 169 -2.70 18.27 -28.41
C PRO A 169 -2.08 16.92 -28.83
N GLU A 170 -2.50 16.37 -29.97
CA GLU A 170 -1.98 15.11 -30.48
C GLU A 170 -0.46 15.22 -30.77
N ALA A 171 0.31 14.30 -30.20
CA ALA A 171 1.75 14.21 -30.41
C ALA A 171 2.12 13.04 -31.31
N LYS A 172 3.27 13.14 -31.98
CA LYS A 172 3.89 12.07 -32.77
C LYS A 172 5.20 11.61 -32.17
N VAL A 173 5.37 10.29 -32.05
CA VAL A 173 6.65 9.65 -31.74
C VAL A 173 7.36 9.37 -33.06
N LYS A 174 8.34 10.22 -33.39
CA LYS A 174 9.05 10.23 -34.68
C LYS A 174 10.08 9.12 -34.78
N ASP A 175 10.85 8.94 -33.72
CA ASP A 175 11.88 7.90 -33.64
C ASP A 175 12.12 7.46 -32.20
N ILE A 176 12.65 6.25 -32.05
CA ILE A 176 13.20 5.71 -30.80
C ILE A 176 14.62 5.24 -31.08
N LEU A 177 15.59 5.92 -30.47
CA LEU A 177 17.02 5.64 -30.58
C LEU A 177 17.50 4.94 -29.30
N GLN A 178 18.27 3.87 -29.44
CA GLN A 178 18.89 3.15 -28.31
C GLN A 178 20.41 3.26 -28.39
N GLY A 179 21.06 3.60 -27.28
CA GLY A 179 22.52 3.68 -27.16
C GLY A 179 23.03 3.23 -25.80
N LYS A 180 24.34 3.03 -25.68
CA LYS A 180 25.01 2.80 -24.39
C LYS A 180 25.43 4.12 -23.74
N GLN A 181 25.55 4.12 -22.42
CA GLN A 181 26.09 5.19 -21.60
C GLN A 181 26.98 4.58 -20.49
N PRO A 182 27.90 5.32 -19.87
CA PRO A 182 28.71 4.79 -18.76
C PRO A 182 27.89 4.23 -17.59
N SER A 183 26.68 4.73 -17.37
CA SER A 183 25.77 4.27 -16.30
C SER A 183 24.75 3.20 -16.72
N GLY A 184 24.76 2.71 -17.96
CA GLY A 184 23.81 1.69 -18.45
C GLY A 184 23.37 1.88 -19.90
N ASN A 185 22.10 1.63 -20.18
CA ASN A 185 21.53 1.85 -21.52
C ASN A 185 20.68 3.14 -21.52
N ARG A 186 20.68 3.87 -22.63
CA ARG A 186 19.81 5.02 -22.85
C ARG A 186 18.89 4.74 -24.03
N ILE A 187 17.61 5.06 -23.85
CA ILE A 187 16.63 5.17 -24.93
C ILE A 187 16.26 6.65 -25.03
N VAL A 188 16.20 7.19 -26.25
CA VAL A 188 15.72 8.54 -26.54
C VAL A 188 14.51 8.41 -27.45
N VAL A 189 13.38 8.99 -27.03
CA VAL A 189 12.15 9.07 -27.81
C VAL A 189 12.04 10.48 -28.37
N ASP A 190 12.18 10.62 -29.69
CA ASP A 190 12.08 11.91 -30.39
C ASP A 190 10.60 12.23 -30.71
N LEU A 191 10.16 13.45 -30.36
CA LEU A 191 8.77 13.89 -30.44
C LEU A 191 8.60 15.10 -31.38
N ASP A 192 7.38 15.39 -31.81
CA ASP A 192 7.04 16.71 -32.35
C ASP A 192 6.83 17.73 -31.23
N ARG A 193 6.04 17.38 -30.20
CA ARG A 193 5.64 18.27 -29.10
C ARG A 193 5.73 17.59 -27.71
N PRO A 194 5.67 18.37 -26.62
CA PRO A 194 5.45 17.86 -25.27
C PRO A 194 4.17 17.01 -25.19
N THR A 195 4.23 15.86 -24.53
CA THR A 195 3.07 14.95 -24.37
C THR A 195 3.03 14.32 -22.97
N PRO A 196 1.84 14.07 -22.41
CA PRO A 196 1.71 13.23 -21.22
C PRO A 196 2.41 11.88 -21.41
N TRP A 197 3.09 11.42 -20.36
CA TRP A 197 3.75 10.11 -20.34
C TRP A 197 3.66 9.45 -18.97
N GLN A 198 3.73 8.13 -18.96
CA GLN A 198 3.65 7.29 -17.78
C GLN A 198 4.71 6.19 -17.81
N VAL A 199 5.16 5.73 -16.64
CA VAL A 199 6.05 4.57 -16.51
C VAL A 199 5.49 3.57 -15.50
N ALA A 200 5.27 2.34 -15.95
CA ALA A 200 4.73 1.25 -15.15
C ALA A 200 5.74 0.12 -15.01
N GLN A 201 5.93 -0.37 -13.79
CA GLN A 201 6.72 -1.58 -13.53
C GLN A 201 5.79 -2.80 -13.61
N GLY A 202 6.15 -3.75 -14.48
CA GLY A 202 5.46 -5.03 -14.67
C GLY A 202 6.07 -6.16 -13.86
N LEU A 203 5.77 -7.39 -14.29
CA LEU A 203 6.19 -8.62 -13.62
C LEU A 203 7.64 -9.04 -14.00
N PRO A 204 8.30 -9.89 -13.20
CA PRO A 204 9.49 -10.60 -13.64
C PRO A 204 9.19 -11.44 -14.89
N ILE A 205 10.06 -11.36 -15.90
CA ILE A 205 9.90 -12.04 -17.18
C ILE A 205 10.27 -13.51 -16.99
N THR A 206 9.25 -14.36 -16.85
CA THR A 206 9.40 -15.81 -16.85
C THR A 206 9.77 -16.29 -18.26
N LYS A 207 10.97 -16.82 -18.43
CA LYS A 207 11.30 -17.62 -19.63
C LYS A 207 10.46 -18.90 -19.61
N ALA A 208 9.99 -19.34 -20.77
CA ALA A 208 9.42 -20.67 -20.89
C ALA A 208 10.51 -21.70 -20.55
N ILE A 209 10.24 -22.57 -19.58
CA ILE A 209 11.12 -23.69 -19.24
C ILE A 209 10.52 -24.92 -19.92
N ASP A 210 11.31 -25.56 -20.77
CA ASP A 210 10.97 -26.86 -21.34
C ASP A 210 10.87 -27.88 -20.19
N PRO A 211 9.71 -28.53 -19.97
CA PRO A 211 9.48 -29.38 -18.80
C PRO A 211 10.40 -30.61 -18.75
N ASP A 212 10.94 -31.05 -19.89
CA ASP A 212 11.82 -32.23 -19.98
C ASP A 212 13.31 -31.87 -19.83
N THR A 213 13.66 -30.59 -19.67
CA THR A 213 15.05 -30.15 -19.49
C THR A 213 15.39 -29.95 -18.01
N PRO A 214 16.38 -30.68 -17.42
CA PRO A 214 16.85 -30.46 -16.05
C PRO A 214 17.67 -29.16 -15.91
N THR A 215 17.04 -28.00 -16.04
CA THR A 215 17.74 -26.71 -15.96
C THR A 215 18.22 -26.42 -14.53
N PRO A 216 19.52 -26.16 -14.30
CA PRO A 216 19.98 -25.66 -13.01
C PRO A 216 19.34 -24.30 -12.71
N LYS A 217 19.04 -24.06 -11.43
CA LYS A 217 18.36 -22.84 -10.97
C LYS A 217 19.17 -21.61 -11.42
N PRO A 218 18.61 -20.69 -12.25
CA PRO A 218 19.41 -19.66 -12.92
C PRO A 218 20.11 -18.74 -11.91
N SER A 219 21.41 -18.54 -12.12
CA SER A 219 22.29 -17.74 -11.25
C SER A 219 21.95 -16.25 -11.25
N THR A 220 21.45 -15.74 -12.38
CA THR A 220 20.99 -14.35 -12.52
C THR A 220 19.47 -14.28 -12.37
N PRO A 221 18.92 -13.40 -11.51
CA PRO A 221 17.48 -13.17 -11.44
C PRO A 221 16.92 -12.67 -12.79
N PRO A 222 15.68 -13.03 -13.16
CA PRO A 222 15.11 -12.64 -14.44
C PRO A 222 14.97 -11.12 -14.59
N ASN A 223 15.07 -10.64 -15.83
CA ASN A 223 14.68 -9.29 -16.21
C ASN A 223 13.23 -9.00 -15.77
N ARG A 224 12.89 -7.73 -15.61
CA ARG A 224 11.53 -7.28 -15.27
C ARG A 224 10.94 -6.49 -16.43
N GLU A 225 9.67 -6.74 -16.72
CA GLU A 225 8.89 -5.95 -17.67
C GLU A 225 8.75 -4.51 -17.16
N TRP A 226 8.95 -3.53 -18.03
CA TRP A 226 8.51 -2.15 -17.81
C TRP A 226 7.76 -1.65 -19.04
N LYS A 227 6.80 -0.74 -18.84
CA LYS A 227 6.10 -0.08 -19.93
C LYS A 227 6.26 1.42 -19.79
N ILE A 228 6.69 2.06 -20.86
CA ILE A 228 6.70 3.51 -21.00
C ILE A 228 5.60 3.84 -22.00
N THR A 229 4.61 4.58 -21.54
CA THR A 229 3.42 4.92 -22.33
C THR A 229 3.41 6.41 -22.59
N LEU A 230 3.20 6.82 -23.83
CA LEU A 230 3.13 8.23 -24.25
C LEU A 230 1.78 8.50 -24.93
N ASP A 231 1.19 9.65 -24.64
CA ASP A 231 -0.04 10.16 -25.27
C ASP A 231 0.22 10.73 -26.69
N GLY A 232 0.91 9.95 -27.51
CA GLY A 232 1.20 10.26 -28.91
C GLY A 232 1.31 9.00 -29.74
N ILE A 233 1.16 9.15 -31.06
CA ILE A 233 1.12 8.05 -32.03
C ILE A 233 2.51 7.87 -32.65
N ALA A 234 3.02 6.63 -32.69
CA ALA A 234 4.27 6.28 -33.35
C ALA A 234 4.08 6.15 -34.86
N ASP A 235 5.05 6.65 -35.63
CA ASP A 235 5.03 6.49 -37.08
C ASP A 235 5.09 4.99 -37.48
N PRO A 236 4.34 4.52 -38.51
CA PRO A 236 4.17 3.09 -38.76
C PRO A 236 5.47 2.30 -38.98
N GLY A 237 6.48 2.91 -39.62
CA GLY A 237 7.81 2.29 -39.79
C GLY A 237 8.57 2.09 -38.48
N LEU A 238 8.31 2.93 -37.46
CA LEU A 238 8.87 2.77 -36.12
C LEU A 238 8.22 1.61 -35.38
N ILE A 239 6.90 1.42 -35.54
CA ILE A 239 6.20 0.23 -35.03
C ILE A 239 6.78 -1.03 -35.69
N GLN A 240 6.89 -1.03 -37.02
CA GLN A 240 7.43 -2.16 -37.79
C GLN A 240 8.86 -2.55 -37.37
N ARG A 241 9.72 -1.57 -37.05
CA ARG A 241 11.09 -1.78 -36.54
C ARG A 241 11.13 -2.61 -35.23
N TYR A 242 10.07 -2.55 -34.43
CA TYR A 242 9.97 -3.23 -33.12
C TYR A 242 8.83 -4.26 -33.05
N THR A 243 8.29 -4.70 -34.18
CA THR A 243 7.41 -5.88 -34.24
C THR A 243 8.22 -7.14 -33.86
N PRO A 244 7.80 -7.93 -32.86
CA PRO A 244 8.51 -9.15 -32.50
C PRO A 244 8.49 -10.16 -33.66
N VAL A 245 9.66 -10.52 -34.17
CA VAL A 245 9.81 -11.60 -35.15
C VAL A 245 9.44 -12.92 -34.48
N PRO A 246 8.61 -13.78 -35.09
CA PRO A 246 8.34 -15.11 -34.57
C PRO A 246 9.63 -15.92 -34.38
N PRO A 247 9.71 -16.82 -33.38
CA PRO A 247 10.81 -17.77 -33.32
C PRO A 247 10.79 -18.63 -34.61
N PRO A 248 11.96 -18.98 -35.18
CA PRO A 248 12.02 -19.80 -36.38
C PRO A 248 11.34 -21.16 -36.12
N THR A 249 10.57 -21.62 -37.11
CA THR A 249 9.93 -22.94 -37.07
C THR A 249 10.97 -24.01 -36.74
N PRO A 250 10.74 -24.90 -35.76
CA PRO A 250 11.72 -25.91 -35.39
C PRO A 250 12.04 -26.81 -36.60
N LEU A 251 13.31 -26.85 -36.96
CA LEU A 251 13.82 -27.71 -38.04
C LEU A 251 13.52 -29.19 -37.71
N PRO A 252 13.23 -30.04 -38.72
CA PRO A 252 13.16 -31.48 -38.54
C PRO A 252 14.40 -32.03 -37.84
N ASN A 253 14.22 -33.05 -36.98
CA ASN A 253 15.19 -33.51 -35.98
C ASN A 253 16.50 -34.09 -36.56
N LEU A 254 17.44 -33.25 -37.03
CA LEU A 254 18.76 -33.72 -37.48
C LEU A 254 19.98 -32.89 -37.02
N ILE A 255 19.81 -31.75 -36.33
CA ILE A 255 20.93 -31.01 -35.70
C ILE A 255 20.57 -30.68 -34.24
N LYS A 256 20.92 -31.58 -33.31
CA LYS A 256 20.64 -31.44 -31.87
C LYS A 256 21.92 -31.42 -31.01
N GLN A 257 23.04 -30.95 -31.58
CA GLN A 257 24.39 -31.03 -30.99
C GLN A 257 25.11 -29.69 -30.75
N LEU A 258 24.44 -28.54 -30.98
CA LEU A 258 24.92 -27.24 -30.50
C LEU A 258 23.84 -26.61 -29.62
N PRO A 259 24.14 -26.21 -28.37
CA PRO A 259 23.22 -25.36 -27.61
C PRO A 259 23.10 -24.02 -28.36
N PRO A 260 21.89 -23.53 -28.64
CA PRO A 260 21.75 -22.27 -29.37
C PRO A 260 22.37 -21.15 -28.54
N VAL A 261 23.30 -20.40 -29.15
CA VAL A 261 23.88 -19.19 -28.56
C VAL A 261 22.76 -18.16 -28.46
N ALA A 262 22.11 -18.13 -27.31
CA ALA A 262 20.94 -17.31 -27.08
C ALA A 262 21.31 -15.83 -27.26
N ALA A 263 20.81 -15.21 -28.33
CA ALA A 263 21.02 -13.80 -28.59
C ALA A 263 20.61 -12.97 -27.35
N PRO A 264 21.40 -11.96 -26.96
CA PRO A 264 21.11 -11.17 -25.77
C PRO A 264 19.72 -10.53 -25.89
N GLU A 265 18.88 -10.73 -24.87
CA GLU A 265 17.47 -10.35 -24.94
C GLU A 265 17.34 -8.84 -25.18
N PRO A 266 16.61 -8.40 -26.22
CA PRO A 266 16.57 -6.99 -26.59
C PRO A 266 15.87 -6.17 -25.51
N LEU A 267 16.48 -5.03 -25.17
CA LEU A 267 15.99 -4.12 -24.14
C LEU A 267 14.60 -3.58 -24.49
N ILE A 268 14.39 -3.14 -25.73
CA ILE A 268 13.06 -2.86 -26.27
C ILE A 268 12.50 -4.17 -26.83
N LYS A 269 11.40 -4.65 -26.23
CA LYS A 269 10.74 -5.91 -26.60
C LYS A 269 9.66 -5.72 -27.67
N LYS A 270 9.00 -4.58 -27.65
CA LYS A 270 7.91 -4.20 -28.56
C LYS A 270 7.66 -2.69 -28.49
N VAL A 271 7.30 -2.08 -29.62
CA VAL A 271 6.63 -0.78 -29.67
C VAL A 271 5.27 -1.01 -30.34
N GLU A 272 4.21 -0.46 -29.77
CA GLU A 272 2.86 -0.57 -30.32
C GLU A 272 2.01 0.67 -30.05
N VAL A 273 1.00 0.93 -30.89
CA VAL A 273 0.00 1.97 -30.65
C VAL A 273 -1.30 1.32 -30.22
N VAL A 274 -1.80 1.69 -29.04
CA VAL A 274 -3.04 1.17 -28.45
C VAL A 274 -3.84 2.36 -27.90
N LYS A 275 -5.09 2.53 -28.36
CA LYS A 275 -5.99 3.63 -27.94
C LYS A 275 -5.32 5.02 -28.00
N ASN A 276 -4.69 5.31 -29.14
CA ASN A 276 -3.93 6.53 -29.44
C ASN A 276 -2.74 6.82 -28.49
N GLN A 277 -2.25 5.80 -27.78
CA GLN A 277 -1.00 5.88 -26.99
C GLN A 277 0.08 4.98 -27.59
N THR A 278 1.32 5.45 -27.64
CA THR A 278 2.49 4.61 -27.93
C THR A 278 2.95 3.93 -26.65
N ILE A 279 3.06 2.60 -26.67
CA ILE A 279 3.57 1.77 -25.58
C ILE A 279 4.91 1.18 -26.00
N VAL A 280 5.98 1.58 -25.31
CA VAL A 280 7.31 0.97 -25.41
C VAL A 280 7.46 -0.04 -24.28
N SER A 281 7.46 -1.34 -24.63
CA SER A 281 7.62 -2.44 -23.67
C SER A 281 9.09 -2.84 -23.56
N LEU A 282 9.62 -2.90 -22.34
CA LEU A 282 11.04 -3.09 -22.04
C LEU A 282 11.31 -4.36 -21.22
N SER A 283 12.44 -5.02 -21.50
CA SER A 283 13.02 -6.10 -20.67
C SER A 283 14.22 -5.55 -19.92
N VAL A 284 13.98 -5.02 -18.72
CA VAL A 284 15.01 -4.33 -17.91
C VAL A 284 15.76 -5.33 -17.03
N PRO A 285 17.11 -5.33 -17.02
CA PRO A 285 17.89 -6.20 -16.14
C PRO A 285 17.55 -6.05 -14.66
N PHE A 286 17.64 -7.15 -13.90
CA PHE A 286 17.47 -7.11 -12.45
C PHE A 286 18.46 -6.12 -11.81
N GLY A 287 18.01 -5.41 -10.77
CA GLY A 287 18.81 -4.39 -10.09
C GLY A 287 18.97 -3.07 -10.88
N GLN A 288 18.37 -2.95 -12.07
CA GLN A 288 18.26 -1.71 -12.84
C GLN A 288 16.81 -1.20 -12.91
N SER A 289 16.62 0.07 -13.23
CA SER A 289 15.31 0.69 -13.42
C SER A 289 15.41 1.90 -14.38
N PRO A 290 14.31 2.32 -15.03
CA PRO A 290 14.27 3.58 -15.78
C PRO A 290 14.36 4.79 -14.85
N ARG A 291 15.34 5.66 -15.11
CA ARG A 291 15.29 7.09 -14.76
C ARG A 291 14.83 7.84 -16.00
N ILE A 292 13.76 8.62 -15.90
CA ILE A 292 13.18 9.34 -17.04
C ILE A 292 13.32 10.85 -16.82
N THR A 293 13.71 11.57 -17.87
CA THR A 293 13.76 13.04 -17.94
C THR A 293 13.20 13.52 -19.28
N THR A 294 12.76 14.77 -19.33
CA THR A 294 12.26 15.42 -20.56
C THR A 294 13.13 16.60 -20.92
N VAL A 295 13.45 16.78 -22.20
CA VAL A 295 14.11 17.99 -22.71
C VAL A 295 13.30 18.62 -23.84
N ALA A 296 13.46 19.94 -24.02
CA ALA A 296 12.90 20.71 -25.12
C ALA A 296 13.96 21.01 -26.18
N ASN A 297 13.50 21.43 -27.37
CA ASN A 297 14.33 21.93 -28.47
C ASN A 297 15.50 21.00 -28.89
N PRO A 298 15.21 19.81 -29.46
CA PRO A 298 13.89 19.26 -29.78
C PRO A 298 13.24 18.54 -28.58
N ASN A 299 11.92 18.32 -28.66
CA ASN A 299 11.15 17.64 -27.63
C ASN A 299 11.55 16.15 -27.55
N ARG A 300 12.05 15.71 -26.40
CA ARG A 300 12.50 14.33 -26.18
C ARG A 300 12.15 13.79 -24.81
N LEU A 301 11.76 12.52 -24.77
CA LEU A 301 11.77 11.71 -23.54
C LEU A 301 13.07 10.91 -23.48
N ILE A 302 13.90 11.14 -22.46
CA ILE A 302 15.17 10.43 -22.26
C ILE A 302 14.97 9.41 -21.14
N VAL A 303 15.36 8.16 -21.39
CA VAL A 303 15.14 7.02 -20.52
C VAL A 303 16.47 6.33 -20.26
N ASP A 304 17.08 6.60 -19.09
CA ASP A 304 18.29 5.93 -18.64
C ASP A 304 17.92 4.67 -17.85
N ILE A 305 18.22 3.49 -18.40
CA ILE A 305 18.13 2.21 -17.71
C ILE A 305 19.43 2.01 -16.92
N ARG A 306 19.37 2.22 -15.61
CA ARG A 306 20.53 2.33 -14.71
C ARG A 306 20.26 1.73 -13.32
N PRO A 307 21.28 1.31 -12.55
CA PRO A 307 21.10 0.71 -11.23
C PRO A 307 20.73 1.72 -10.14
N ASP A 308 21.15 2.97 -10.29
CA ASP A 308 20.92 4.09 -9.37
C ASP A 308 19.87 5.07 -9.92
N ALA A 309 18.73 4.53 -10.36
CA ALA A 309 17.70 5.29 -11.08
C ALA A 309 16.97 6.35 -10.24
N LEU A 310 16.83 6.14 -8.93
CA LEU A 310 16.17 7.09 -8.02
C LEU A 310 16.80 8.48 -8.16
N VAL A 311 15.95 9.50 -8.32
CA VAL A 311 16.36 10.92 -8.36
C VAL A 311 16.16 11.49 -6.96
N ASP A 312 17.18 12.12 -6.38
CA ASP A 312 17.09 12.77 -5.07
C ASP A 312 15.94 13.80 -5.07
N LYS A 313 15.11 13.81 -4.01
CA LYS A 313 14.07 14.82 -3.80
C LYS A 313 14.01 15.27 -2.34
N ASP A 314 13.65 16.53 -2.16
CA ASP A 314 13.45 17.18 -0.86
C ASP A 314 12.34 18.23 -1.00
N ILE A 315 11.14 17.88 -0.55
CA ILE A 315 9.90 18.64 -0.78
C ILE A 315 9.13 18.76 0.55
N THR A 316 9.06 19.97 1.11
CA THR A 316 8.05 20.32 2.14
C THR A 316 6.68 20.24 1.47
N TRP A 317 5.91 19.19 1.77
CA TRP A 317 4.64 18.91 1.10
C TRP A 317 3.48 19.64 1.79
N ALA A 318 3.49 19.65 3.13
CA ALA A 318 2.62 20.46 3.97
C ALA A 318 3.40 20.97 5.20
N PRO A 319 2.89 21.96 5.96
CA PRO A 319 3.50 22.37 7.22
C PRO A 319 3.72 21.16 8.14
N GLY A 320 4.98 20.91 8.53
CA GLY A 320 5.36 19.76 9.36
C GLY A 320 5.41 18.39 8.66
N LEU A 321 5.17 18.29 7.34
CA LEU A 321 5.23 17.04 6.58
C LEU A 321 6.09 17.21 5.31
N ARG A 322 7.23 16.52 5.26
CA ARG A 322 8.27 16.68 4.23
C ARG A 322 8.59 15.34 3.57
N TRP A 323 8.44 15.25 2.25
CA TRP A 323 8.86 14.11 1.44
C TRP A 323 10.34 14.24 1.09
N ARG A 324 11.11 13.18 1.32
CA ARG A 324 12.51 13.09 0.95
C ARG A 324 12.80 11.73 0.30
N GLN A 325 13.73 11.71 -0.63
CA GLN A 325 14.26 10.45 -1.18
C GLN A 325 15.70 10.65 -1.66
N LYS A 326 16.53 9.62 -1.52
CA LYS A 326 17.96 9.69 -1.82
C LYS A 326 18.59 8.31 -2.03
N ILE A 327 19.65 8.24 -2.83
CA ILE A 327 20.61 7.12 -2.78
C ILE A 327 21.54 7.31 -1.57
N VAL A 328 21.46 6.41 -0.59
CA VAL A 328 22.30 6.41 0.62
C VAL A 328 23.37 5.33 0.50
N ASN A 329 24.62 5.68 0.78
CA ASN A 329 25.75 4.75 0.73
C ASN A 329 25.95 4.08 2.10
N LEU A 330 26.25 2.78 2.09
CA LEU A 330 26.66 1.98 3.24
C LEU A 330 27.90 1.18 2.82
N GLY A 331 29.09 1.74 3.06
CA GLY A 331 30.32 1.28 2.39
C GLY A 331 30.22 1.46 0.87
N THR A 332 30.48 0.39 0.12
CA THR A 332 30.29 0.33 -1.34
C THR A 332 28.82 0.24 -1.77
N GLU A 333 27.95 -0.21 -0.88
CA GLU A 333 26.56 -0.54 -1.20
C GLU A 333 25.70 0.72 -1.28
N ARG A 334 24.85 0.84 -2.30
CA ARG A 334 24.08 2.06 -2.56
C ARG A 334 22.59 1.77 -2.54
N PHE A 335 21.87 2.26 -1.53
CA PHE A 335 20.47 1.95 -1.27
C PHE A 335 19.55 3.12 -1.63
N PRO A 336 18.55 2.92 -2.51
CA PRO A 336 17.45 3.88 -2.67
C PRO A 336 16.56 3.86 -1.43
N ILE A 337 16.45 5.02 -0.77
CA ILE A 337 15.56 5.26 0.37
C ILE A 337 14.54 6.33 0.00
N VAL A 338 13.26 6.08 0.30
CA VAL A 338 12.17 7.05 0.21
C VAL A 338 11.54 7.17 1.59
N TRP A 339 11.43 8.38 2.13
CA TRP A 339 10.89 8.61 3.47
C TRP A 339 10.06 9.89 3.57
N LEU A 340 9.21 9.94 4.59
CA LEU A 340 8.52 11.15 5.03
C LEU A 340 9.04 11.53 6.41
N GLU A 341 9.44 12.80 6.57
CA GLU A 341 9.72 13.42 7.87
C GLU A 341 8.47 14.15 8.35
N ILE A 342 8.03 13.85 9.58
CA ILE A 342 6.85 14.41 10.22
C ILE A 342 7.27 15.09 11.52
N ASN A 343 6.94 16.37 11.68
CA ASN A 343 6.97 17.03 12.98
C ASN A 343 5.64 16.77 13.70
N PRO A 344 5.59 15.91 14.74
CA PRO A 344 4.35 15.55 15.42
C PRO A 344 3.82 16.67 16.35
N LYS A 345 4.53 17.80 16.45
CA LYS A 345 4.12 19.00 17.22
C LYS A 345 3.62 20.13 16.31
N ALA A 346 3.62 19.94 14.98
CA ALA A 346 3.04 20.90 14.05
C ALA A 346 1.50 20.84 14.13
N PHE A 347 0.84 22.00 14.00
CA PHE A 347 -0.60 22.11 14.20
C PHE A 347 -1.39 21.14 13.29
N GLY A 348 -2.34 20.41 13.88
CA GLY A 348 -3.25 19.51 13.18
C GLY A 348 -2.64 18.19 12.69
N LEU A 349 -1.32 18.00 12.78
CA LEU A 349 -0.67 16.74 12.42
C LEU A 349 -0.88 15.68 13.51
N THR A 350 -1.53 14.57 13.14
CA THR A 350 -1.74 13.41 14.03
C THR A 350 -1.40 12.11 13.31
N LEU A 351 -1.06 11.08 14.08
CA LEU A 351 -0.74 9.74 13.58
C LEU A 351 -1.69 8.73 14.25
N LYS A 352 -2.30 7.82 13.50
CA LYS A 352 -3.15 6.73 14.07
C LYS A 352 -2.96 5.41 13.31
N PRO A 353 -3.09 4.25 13.97
CA PRO A 353 -3.15 2.97 13.28
C PRO A 353 -4.38 2.90 12.36
N ILE A 354 -4.22 2.39 11.14
CA ILE A 354 -5.28 2.22 10.15
C ILE A 354 -5.40 0.74 9.75
N LEU A 355 -6.62 0.23 9.63
CA LEU A 355 -6.89 -1.18 9.35
C LEU A 355 -7.61 -1.35 8.01
N SER A 356 -7.20 -2.35 7.24
CA SER A 356 -7.85 -2.69 5.95
C SER A 356 -9.33 -3.06 6.09
N ASN A 357 -9.75 -3.48 7.29
CA ASN A 357 -11.13 -3.62 7.73
C ASN A 357 -11.26 -2.92 9.10
N PRO A 358 -12.10 -1.87 9.24
CA PRO A 358 -12.30 -1.19 10.53
C PRO A 358 -13.22 -1.96 11.49
N ASN A 359 -13.99 -2.94 11.00
CA ASN A 359 -15.10 -3.56 11.75
C ASN A 359 -14.81 -4.99 12.21
N ALA A 360 -13.69 -5.60 11.80
CA ALA A 360 -13.24 -6.92 12.25
C ALA A 360 -11.74 -7.14 11.94
N SER A 361 -11.07 -8.02 12.69
CA SER A 361 -9.65 -8.37 12.51
C SER A 361 -9.36 -9.24 11.27
N VAL A 362 -10.37 -9.68 10.52
CA VAL A 362 -10.15 -10.35 9.22
C VAL A 362 -10.12 -9.29 8.12
N GLY A 363 -8.93 -9.06 7.54
CA GLY A 363 -8.78 -8.08 6.45
C GLY A 363 -7.39 -8.01 5.84
N THR A 364 -7.34 -7.79 4.53
CA THR A 364 -6.18 -7.17 3.85
C THR A 364 -6.65 -6.26 2.73
N ALA A 365 -5.96 -5.15 2.51
CA ALA A 365 -6.18 -4.24 1.38
C ALA A 365 -4.85 -3.57 0.95
N PRO A 366 -4.70 -3.09 -0.29
CA PRO A 366 -3.57 -2.25 -0.67
C PRO A 366 -3.53 -1.00 0.23
N LEU A 367 -2.35 -0.64 0.75
CA LEU A 367 -2.20 0.49 1.69
C LEU A 367 -2.87 1.77 1.18
N MET A 368 -2.72 2.07 -0.11
CA MET A 368 -3.32 3.22 -0.79
C MET A 368 -4.85 3.28 -0.61
N GLN A 369 -5.55 2.15 -0.77
CA GLN A 369 -7.01 2.08 -0.58
C GLN A 369 -7.40 2.27 0.90
N THR A 370 -6.59 1.75 1.83
CA THR A 370 -6.80 1.97 3.27
C THR A 370 -6.61 3.43 3.63
N ALA A 371 -5.50 4.06 3.21
CA ALA A 371 -5.20 5.45 3.48
C ALA A 371 -6.27 6.41 2.91
N GLN A 372 -6.72 6.15 1.68
CA GLN A 372 -7.84 6.87 1.05
C GLN A 372 -9.14 6.74 1.85
N ARG A 373 -9.49 5.53 2.34
CA ARG A 373 -10.71 5.31 3.13
C ARG A 373 -10.71 6.08 4.46
N TYR A 374 -9.56 6.20 5.11
CA TYR A 374 -9.41 6.98 6.34
C TYR A 374 -9.21 8.49 6.10
N LEU A 375 -9.10 8.95 4.85
CA LEU A 375 -8.72 10.32 4.49
C LEU A 375 -7.34 10.75 5.06
N ALA A 376 -6.41 9.79 5.17
CA ALA A 376 -5.03 10.08 5.56
C ALA A 376 -4.30 10.84 4.44
N VAL A 377 -3.49 11.85 4.80
CA VAL A 377 -2.61 12.55 3.83
C VAL A 377 -1.44 11.67 3.42
N ALA A 378 -0.94 10.84 4.34
CA ALA A 378 0.17 9.92 4.13
C ALA A 378 0.00 8.64 4.96
N ALA A 379 0.68 7.56 4.58
CA ALA A 379 0.69 6.32 5.35
C ALA A 379 1.89 5.43 5.03
N ILE A 380 2.26 4.54 5.95
CA ILE A 380 3.17 3.41 5.71
C ILE A 380 2.51 2.10 6.16
N ASN A 381 2.85 0.97 5.53
CA ASN A 381 2.46 -0.36 6.02
C ASN A 381 3.16 -0.67 7.36
N ALA A 382 2.52 -1.47 8.22
CA ALA A 382 2.90 -1.56 9.63
C ALA A 382 3.15 -2.99 10.14
N GLY A 383 2.28 -3.50 11.03
CA GLY A 383 2.48 -4.76 11.74
C GLY A 383 2.22 -6.00 10.91
N TYR A 384 2.90 -7.10 11.26
CA TYR A 384 2.78 -8.40 10.61
C TYR A 384 1.36 -8.98 10.64
N PHE A 385 1.05 -9.81 9.65
CA PHE A 385 -0.22 -10.51 9.52
C PHE A 385 -0.03 -11.85 8.81
N ASN A 386 -0.92 -12.81 9.04
CA ASN A 386 -0.95 -14.05 8.29
C ASN A 386 -1.74 -13.83 6.99
N ARG A 387 -1.04 -13.86 5.84
CA ARG A 387 -1.63 -13.60 4.52
C ARG A 387 -2.73 -14.59 4.09
N ASN A 388 -2.75 -15.80 4.66
CA ASN A 388 -3.66 -16.87 4.24
C ASN A 388 -5.05 -16.68 4.87
N ASN A 389 -5.11 -16.49 6.19
CA ASN A 389 -6.37 -16.24 6.93
C ASN A 389 -6.71 -14.75 7.08
N ARG A 390 -5.75 -13.85 6.80
CA ARG A 390 -5.86 -12.38 6.84
C ARG A 390 -6.03 -11.80 8.25
N LEU A 391 -5.40 -12.43 9.24
CA LEU A 391 -5.43 -12.04 10.66
C LEU A 391 -4.12 -11.38 11.15
N PRO A 392 -4.16 -10.49 12.16
CA PRO A 392 -2.99 -9.79 12.70
C PRO A 392 -2.06 -10.72 13.51
N LEU A 393 -0.76 -10.39 13.49
CA LEU A 393 0.32 -11.10 14.21
C LEU A 393 1.19 -10.14 15.04
N GLY A 394 0.55 -9.31 15.87
CA GLY A 394 1.23 -8.39 16.78
C GLY A 394 0.32 -7.27 17.30
N ALA A 395 0.86 -6.45 18.20
CA ALA A 395 0.13 -5.36 18.83
C ALA A 395 -0.45 -4.36 17.82
N ILE A 396 -1.73 -4.08 17.98
CA ILE A 396 -2.41 -2.91 17.43
C ILE A 396 -3.28 -2.36 18.56
N ARG A 397 -2.86 -1.26 19.19
CA ARG A 397 -3.68 -0.46 20.13
C ARG A 397 -4.03 0.85 19.46
N ARG A 398 -5.29 1.28 19.53
CA ARG A 398 -5.76 2.52 18.95
C ARG A 398 -6.82 3.16 19.84
N ASP A 399 -6.72 4.47 20.04
CA ASP A 399 -7.68 5.24 20.85
C ASP A 399 -7.88 4.56 22.24
N ASN A 400 -6.76 4.10 22.84
CA ASN A 400 -6.65 3.24 24.04
C ASN A 400 -7.16 1.78 23.94
N GLN A 401 -7.93 1.41 22.91
CA GLN A 401 -8.47 0.06 22.73
C GLN A 401 -7.45 -0.91 22.11
N TRP A 402 -7.36 -2.13 22.62
CA TRP A 402 -6.55 -3.21 22.04
C TRP A 402 -7.30 -3.91 20.89
N LEU A 403 -6.91 -3.65 19.64
CA LEU A 403 -7.45 -4.30 18.45
C LEU A 403 -6.73 -5.62 18.13
N SER A 404 -5.46 -5.74 18.51
CA SER A 404 -4.70 -7.00 18.56
C SER A 404 -3.59 -6.90 19.61
N GLY A 405 -3.31 -8.00 20.32
CA GLY A 405 -2.30 -8.05 21.39
C GLY A 405 -0.87 -8.28 20.87
N PRO A 406 0.17 -7.89 21.63
CA PRO A 406 1.56 -8.21 21.31
C PRO A 406 1.83 -9.72 21.33
N ILE A 407 2.87 -10.13 20.61
CA ILE A 407 3.36 -11.51 20.59
C ILE A 407 4.89 -11.53 20.65
N LEU A 408 5.47 -12.62 21.16
CA LEU A 408 6.89 -12.96 21.02
C LEU A 408 7.89 -11.92 21.57
N ASN A 409 7.46 -11.02 22.47
CA ASN A 409 8.23 -9.88 22.99
C ASN A 409 8.88 -9.03 21.87
N ARG A 410 8.11 -8.76 20.81
CA ARG A 410 8.58 -8.03 19.63
C ARG A 410 8.66 -6.52 19.82
N GLY A 411 9.49 -5.90 18.99
CA GLY A 411 9.62 -4.46 18.86
C GLY A 411 8.29 -3.80 18.52
N ALA A 412 7.98 -2.74 19.27
CA ALA A 412 6.79 -1.92 19.09
C ALA A 412 7.12 -0.43 19.23
N ILE A 413 6.32 0.38 18.54
CA ILE A 413 6.27 1.83 18.69
C ILE A 413 4.92 2.22 19.31
N ALA A 414 4.96 3.14 20.24
CA ALA A 414 3.81 3.69 20.93
C ALA A 414 3.86 5.21 20.97
N TRP A 415 2.71 5.88 20.91
CA TRP A 415 2.64 7.34 20.84
C TRP A 415 1.30 7.92 21.27
N ASN A 416 1.27 9.24 21.45
CA ASN A 416 0.07 10.03 21.76
C ASN A 416 -0.05 11.26 20.86
N ASP A 417 -1.21 11.92 20.89
CA ASP A 417 -1.47 13.14 20.10
C ASP A 417 -0.73 14.40 20.62
N SER A 418 0.02 14.28 21.73
CA SER A 418 0.96 15.31 22.22
C SER A 418 2.35 15.22 21.58
N GLY A 419 2.55 14.27 20.64
CA GLY A 419 3.82 14.07 19.95
C GLY A 419 4.91 13.44 20.82
N GLN A 420 4.55 12.70 21.87
CA GLN A 420 5.46 11.84 22.62
C GLN A 420 5.47 10.44 22.03
N PHE A 421 6.64 9.79 22.00
CA PHE A 421 6.86 8.48 21.39
C PHE A 421 7.74 7.60 22.28
N TYR A 422 7.44 6.31 22.29
CA TYR A 422 8.24 5.28 22.95
C TYR A 422 8.45 4.10 22.01
N LEU A 423 9.70 3.64 21.90
CA LEU A 423 10.08 2.43 21.17
C LEU A 423 10.77 1.46 22.11
N GLY A 424 10.37 0.19 22.06
CA GLY A 424 10.87 -0.87 22.93
C GLY A 424 10.37 -2.24 22.47
N ARG A 425 10.66 -3.28 23.27
CA ARG A 425 10.07 -4.62 23.10
C ARG A 425 8.88 -4.75 24.04
N LEU A 426 7.79 -5.37 23.59
CA LEU A 426 6.48 -5.30 24.24
C LEU A 426 5.90 -6.68 24.55
N THR A 427 5.50 -6.89 25.80
CA THR A 427 4.54 -7.91 26.23
C THR A 427 3.28 -7.27 26.82
N LEU A 428 2.18 -8.02 26.80
CA LEU A 428 0.95 -7.74 27.54
C LEU A 428 0.71 -8.92 28.46
N GLU A 429 0.66 -8.65 29.75
CA GLU A 429 0.48 -9.63 30.81
C GLU A 429 -0.96 -9.55 31.28
N GLU A 430 -1.79 -10.49 30.81
CA GLU A 430 -3.19 -10.62 31.21
C GLU A 430 -3.38 -11.83 32.13
N THR A 431 -3.98 -11.62 33.30
CA THR A 431 -4.33 -12.68 34.25
C THR A 431 -5.82 -12.66 34.52
N LEU A 432 -6.49 -13.78 34.27
CA LEU A 432 -7.84 -14.06 34.77
C LEU A 432 -7.73 -14.40 36.26
N ASN A 433 -8.52 -13.71 37.09
CA ASN A 433 -8.69 -13.98 38.52
C ASN A 433 -10.17 -14.31 38.79
N THR A 434 -10.41 -15.23 39.73
CA THR A 434 -11.76 -15.58 40.22
C THR A 434 -11.92 -15.22 41.70
N ALA A 435 -13.16 -15.32 42.21
CA ALA A 435 -13.43 -15.21 43.66
C ALA A 435 -12.79 -16.35 44.50
N ASN A 436 -12.52 -17.52 43.93
CA ASN A 436 -11.85 -18.64 44.63
C ASN A 436 -10.32 -18.61 44.51
N ASN A 437 -9.73 -17.45 44.22
CA ASN A 437 -8.28 -17.22 44.06
C ASN A 437 -7.59 -18.00 42.92
N LEU A 438 -8.33 -18.64 42.03
CA LEU A 438 -7.78 -19.22 40.80
C LEU A 438 -7.22 -18.09 39.93
N ARG A 439 -5.96 -18.25 39.50
CA ARG A 439 -5.27 -17.32 38.61
C ARG A 439 -4.78 -18.05 37.37
N LEU A 440 -5.20 -17.59 36.20
CA LEU A 440 -4.86 -18.23 34.92
C LEU A 440 -4.31 -17.18 33.93
N PRO A 441 -3.16 -17.41 33.30
CA PRO A 441 -2.59 -16.47 32.34
C PRO A 441 -3.34 -16.53 31.00
N ILE A 442 -3.79 -15.37 30.54
CA ILE A 442 -4.31 -15.16 29.18
C ILE A 442 -3.11 -14.74 28.33
N LEU A 443 -2.70 -15.60 27.40
CA LEU A 443 -1.45 -15.44 26.64
C LEU A 443 -1.62 -14.59 25.37
N PHE A 444 -2.85 -14.49 24.86
CA PHE A 444 -3.14 -13.80 23.59
C PHE A 444 -4.46 -13.03 23.66
N LEU A 445 -4.48 -11.82 23.10
CA LEU A 445 -5.66 -10.97 22.98
C LEU A 445 -5.91 -10.64 21.50
N ASN A 446 -7.12 -10.87 20.98
CA ASN A 446 -7.54 -10.53 19.61
C ASN A 446 -6.48 -10.89 18.54
N SER A 447 -5.88 -12.08 18.62
CA SER A 447 -4.69 -12.44 17.83
C SER A 447 -4.95 -13.59 16.85
N GLY A 448 -4.34 -13.48 15.66
CA GLY A 448 -4.19 -14.57 14.70
C GLY A 448 -2.96 -15.44 14.95
N TYR A 449 -2.15 -15.15 15.98
CA TYR A 449 -1.07 -16.02 16.44
C TYR A 449 -1.63 -17.09 17.38
N VAL A 450 -1.29 -18.35 17.10
CA VAL A 450 -1.92 -19.52 17.71
C VAL A 450 -0.86 -20.36 18.40
N GLN A 451 -1.05 -20.64 19.69
CA GLN A 451 -0.31 -21.58 20.53
C GLN A 451 -1.28 -22.23 21.54
N SER A 452 -0.80 -23.22 22.29
CA SER A 452 -1.48 -23.73 23.50
C SER A 452 -1.61 -22.62 24.56
N GLY A 453 -2.66 -22.68 25.41
CA GLY A 453 -2.95 -21.65 26.42
C GLY A 453 -4.35 -21.08 26.32
N ILE A 454 -4.62 -20.01 27.08
CA ILE A 454 -5.86 -19.24 27.00
C ILE A 454 -5.65 -18.04 26.07
N ALA A 455 -6.58 -17.82 25.14
CA ALA A 455 -6.68 -16.58 24.36
C ALA A 455 -8.03 -15.90 24.59
N ARG A 456 -8.07 -14.57 24.46
CA ARG A 456 -9.26 -13.73 24.67
C ARG A 456 -9.66 -13.01 23.39
N TYR A 457 -10.94 -13.06 23.05
CA TYR A 457 -11.52 -12.40 21.89
C TYR A 457 -12.67 -11.47 22.31
N THR A 458 -12.47 -10.18 22.07
CA THR A 458 -13.39 -9.07 22.43
C THR A 458 -14.11 -8.55 21.18
N PRO A 459 -15.13 -7.68 21.28
CA PRO A 459 -15.80 -7.09 20.11
C PRO A 459 -14.87 -6.40 19.10
N ALA A 460 -13.66 -6.00 19.49
CA ALA A 460 -12.63 -5.47 18.57
C ALA A 460 -12.10 -6.51 17.56
N TRP A 461 -12.33 -7.80 17.79
CA TRP A 461 -12.08 -8.87 16.82
C TRP A 461 -13.13 -8.89 15.70
N GLY A 462 -14.36 -8.49 16.00
CA GLY A 462 -15.56 -8.62 15.16
C GLY A 462 -16.77 -9.06 15.98
N SER A 463 -17.90 -9.32 15.30
CA SER A 463 -19.14 -9.79 15.95
C SER A 463 -19.13 -11.28 16.29
N THR A 464 -18.28 -12.10 15.66
CA THR A 464 -18.13 -13.52 15.96
C THR A 464 -16.66 -13.95 15.97
N TYR A 465 -16.40 -15.07 16.64
CA TYR A 465 -15.15 -15.81 16.60
C TYR A 465 -15.38 -17.16 15.89
N THR A 466 -14.37 -17.69 15.20
CA THR A 466 -14.38 -19.06 14.65
C THR A 466 -13.04 -19.72 15.01
N PRO A 467 -13.03 -20.95 15.57
CA PRO A 467 -11.83 -21.62 16.06
C PRO A 467 -10.66 -21.65 15.08
N LEU A 468 -9.47 -21.39 15.62
CA LEU A 468 -8.21 -21.39 14.87
C LEU A 468 -7.44 -22.72 15.05
N THR A 469 -7.77 -23.51 16.07
CA THR A 469 -7.40 -24.94 16.20
C THR A 469 -8.63 -25.82 16.30
N ASP A 470 -8.45 -27.13 16.10
CA ASP A 470 -9.45 -28.12 16.48
C ASP A 470 -9.58 -28.22 18.00
N ASN A 471 -10.77 -28.56 18.48
CA ASN A 471 -11.10 -28.88 19.88
C ASN A 471 -10.77 -27.78 20.90
N GLU A 472 -10.93 -26.51 20.52
CA GLU A 472 -10.97 -25.39 21.47
C GLU A 472 -12.19 -25.51 22.39
N ILE A 473 -12.04 -25.21 23.69
CA ILE A 473 -13.19 -24.95 24.58
C ILE A 473 -13.39 -23.44 24.64
N ILE A 474 -14.61 -22.97 24.38
CA ILE A 474 -14.95 -21.56 24.32
C ILE A 474 -15.87 -21.24 25.51
N LEU A 475 -15.39 -20.37 26.41
CA LEU A 475 -16.19 -19.81 27.50
C LEU A 475 -16.74 -18.46 27.04
N ILE A 476 -18.06 -18.27 27.15
CA ILE A 476 -18.74 -17.02 26.84
C ILE A 476 -18.85 -16.21 28.13
N VAL A 477 -18.35 -14.97 28.11
CA VAL A 477 -18.35 -14.06 29.26
C VAL A 477 -19.20 -12.84 28.94
N GLN A 478 -20.07 -12.44 29.87
CA GLN A 478 -20.86 -11.21 29.82
C GLN A 478 -20.90 -10.59 31.22
N LYS A 479 -20.73 -9.26 31.30
CA LYS A 479 -20.77 -8.51 32.58
C LYS A 479 -19.89 -9.16 33.66
N ASP A 480 -18.69 -9.58 33.24
CA ASP A 480 -17.67 -10.24 34.07
C ASP A 480 -18.09 -11.56 34.73
N GLN A 481 -19.11 -12.25 34.17
CA GLN A 481 -19.53 -13.60 34.55
C GLN A 481 -19.50 -14.55 33.34
N ILE A 482 -19.12 -15.81 33.55
CA ILE A 482 -19.22 -16.87 32.54
C ILE A 482 -20.69 -17.26 32.37
N THR A 483 -21.29 -16.99 31.21
CA THR A 483 -22.70 -17.29 30.91
C THR A 483 -22.90 -18.60 30.14
N ASN A 484 -21.89 -19.10 29.43
CA ASN A 484 -21.96 -20.37 28.71
C ASN A 484 -20.57 -20.99 28.46
N GLN A 485 -20.53 -22.30 28.18
CA GLN A 485 -19.34 -23.04 27.76
C GLN A 485 -19.70 -23.96 26.58
N VAL A 486 -18.98 -23.84 25.46
CA VAL A 486 -19.22 -24.63 24.25
C VAL A 486 -17.93 -25.25 23.69
N SER A 487 -18.05 -26.35 22.97
CA SER A 487 -16.95 -26.88 22.15
C SER A 487 -16.89 -26.11 20.83
N GLY A 488 -15.70 -25.67 20.43
CA GLY A 488 -15.46 -25.09 19.11
C GLY A 488 -15.50 -26.12 17.97
N GLY A 489 -15.40 -27.43 18.28
CA GLY A 489 -15.33 -28.47 17.28
C GLY A 489 -14.11 -28.33 16.38
N LYS A 490 -14.28 -28.40 15.07
CA LYS A 490 -13.20 -28.33 14.08
C LYS A 490 -12.88 -26.89 13.66
N ALA A 491 -11.59 -26.61 13.47
CA ALA A 491 -11.06 -25.31 13.06
C ALA A 491 -11.79 -24.77 11.81
N GLY A 492 -12.15 -23.50 11.84
CA GLY A 492 -12.81 -22.81 10.72
C GLY A 492 -14.28 -23.19 10.46
N GLN A 493 -14.91 -24.07 11.26
CA GLN A 493 -16.29 -24.52 10.99
C GLN A 493 -17.37 -23.76 11.78
N ILE A 494 -17.37 -23.87 13.13
CA ILE A 494 -18.44 -23.34 13.97
C ILE A 494 -18.09 -21.91 14.41
N SER A 495 -18.99 -20.94 14.20
CA SER A 495 -18.78 -19.55 14.62
C SER A 495 -19.60 -19.24 15.88
N THR A 496 -18.95 -18.63 16.88
CA THR A 496 -19.54 -18.25 18.17
C THR A 496 -19.67 -16.72 18.25
N PRO A 497 -20.85 -16.16 18.55
CA PRO A 497 -21.01 -14.72 18.77
C PRO A 497 -20.12 -14.20 19.89
N ILE A 498 -19.56 -13.01 19.71
CA ILE A 498 -18.82 -12.28 20.77
C ILE A 498 -19.79 -11.28 21.42
N PRO A 499 -20.10 -11.40 22.72
CA PRO A 499 -21.01 -10.49 23.40
C PRO A 499 -20.48 -9.05 23.40
N GLN A 500 -21.38 -8.08 23.20
CA GLN A 500 -21.03 -6.65 23.19
C GLN A 500 -20.68 -6.13 24.59
N ASP A 501 -21.27 -6.74 25.63
CA ASP A 501 -21.03 -6.48 27.05
C ASP A 501 -20.06 -7.49 27.68
N GLY A 502 -19.12 -8.02 26.88
CA GLY A 502 -18.24 -9.09 27.31
C GLY A 502 -17.19 -9.53 26.28
N TYR A 503 -16.85 -10.81 26.31
CA TYR A 503 -15.79 -11.42 25.49
C TYR A 503 -15.89 -12.95 25.50
N LEU A 504 -15.08 -13.59 24.64
CA LEU A 504 -14.84 -15.03 24.66
C LEU A 504 -13.46 -15.34 25.23
N LEU A 505 -13.35 -16.44 25.97
CA LEU A 505 -12.08 -17.06 26.35
C LEU A 505 -11.99 -18.42 25.64
N THR A 506 -10.98 -18.59 24.80
CA THR A 506 -10.73 -19.85 24.09
C THR A 506 -9.56 -20.57 24.73
N LEU A 507 -9.82 -21.75 25.27
CA LEU A 507 -8.85 -22.62 25.93
C LEU A 507 -8.33 -23.62 24.89
N ARG A 508 -7.01 -23.65 24.71
CA ARG A 508 -6.31 -24.48 23.71
C ARG A 508 -5.34 -25.46 24.36
N GLY A 509 -5.32 -26.69 23.86
CA GLY A 509 -4.41 -27.75 24.33
C GLY A 509 -4.59 -28.01 25.83
N ASN A 510 -3.49 -28.02 26.59
CA ASN A 510 -3.52 -28.30 28.02
C ASN A 510 -4.40 -27.32 28.80
N ALA A 511 -4.60 -26.09 28.33
CA ALA A 511 -5.46 -25.11 28.98
C ALA A 511 -6.95 -25.52 28.99
N SER A 512 -7.39 -26.43 28.11
CA SER A 512 -8.76 -26.96 28.11
C SER A 512 -9.12 -27.68 29.42
N THR A 513 -8.13 -28.18 30.17
CA THR A 513 -8.34 -28.75 31.51
C THR A 513 -8.81 -27.73 32.56
N ALA A 514 -8.50 -26.44 32.37
CA ALA A 514 -8.94 -25.37 33.28
C ALA A 514 -10.44 -25.07 33.17
N ALA A 515 -11.13 -25.51 32.11
CA ALA A 515 -12.56 -25.29 31.93
C ALA A 515 -13.40 -25.90 33.07
N ALA A 516 -12.97 -27.04 33.62
CA ALA A 516 -13.63 -27.68 34.77
C ALA A 516 -13.55 -26.85 36.07
N GLN A 517 -12.66 -25.86 36.13
CA GLN A 517 -12.52 -24.91 37.24
C GLN A 517 -13.19 -23.56 36.96
N LEU A 518 -13.83 -23.41 35.79
CA LEU A 518 -14.49 -22.20 35.30
C LEU A 518 -15.94 -22.48 34.85
N PRO A 519 -16.80 -23.08 35.71
CA PRO A 519 -18.19 -23.40 35.36
C PRO A 519 -19.03 -22.14 35.07
N ILE A 520 -20.17 -22.34 34.42
CA ILE A 520 -21.19 -21.29 34.20
C ILE A 520 -21.60 -20.71 35.56
N GLY A 521 -21.73 -19.38 35.62
CA GLY A 521 -21.96 -18.62 36.84
C GLY A 521 -20.70 -18.10 37.53
N THR A 522 -19.49 -18.55 37.14
CA THR A 522 -18.24 -18.06 37.71
C THR A 522 -18.04 -16.57 37.39
N ALA A 523 -17.93 -15.74 38.42
CA ALA A 523 -17.49 -14.35 38.30
C ALA A 523 -15.96 -14.28 38.13
N ILE A 524 -15.51 -13.49 37.17
CA ILE A 524 -14.09 -13.37 36.78
C ILE A 524 -13.68 -11.89 36.68
N SER A 525 -12.38 -11.61 36.82
CA SER A 525 -11.81 -10.28 36.60
C SER A 525 -10.45 -10.40 35.92
N ILE A 526 -10.13 -9.46 35.03
CA ILE A 526 -8.86 -9.49 34.28
C ILE A 526 -7.96 -8.35 34.73
N THR A 527 -6.79 -8.71 35.27
CA THR A 527 -5.66 -7.79 35.42
C THR A 527 -4.92 -7.75 34.09
N SER A 528 -4.65 -6.56 33.53
CA SER A 528 -3.99 -6.38 32.23
C SER A 528 -2.93 -5.29 32.32
N VAL A 529 -1.66 -5.62 32.08
CA VAL A 529 -0.51 -4.71 32.25
C VAL A 529 0.47 -4.87 31.09
N THR A 530 1.05 -3.79 30.58
CA THR A 530 2.15 -3.87 29.60
C THR A 530 3.50 -3.96 30.30
N ALA A 531 4.43 -4.74 29.75
CA ALA A 531 5.84 -4.65 30.10
C ALA A 531 6.68 -4.27 28.86
N PRO A 532 7.53 -3.23 28.93
CA PRO A 532 7.63 -2.21 29.99
C PRO A 532 6.32 -1.45 30.26
N ARG A 533 6.20 -0.90 31.48
CA ARG A 533 4.99 -0.16 31.90
C ARG A 533 4.76 1.13 31.12
N ASP A 534 5.81 1.71 30.54
CA ASP A 534 5.74 2.92 29.71
C ASP A 534 4.74 2.80 28.56
N PHE A 535 4.56 1.60 28.00
CA PHE A 535 3.58 1.35 26.94
C PHE A 535 2.12 1.61 27.35
N SER A 536 1.79 1.53 28.65
CA SER A 536 0.41 1.62 29.14
C SER A 536 -0.20 3.02 28.97
N SER A 537 0.60 4.08 29.03
CA SER A 537 0.16 5.48 28.94
C SER A 537 -0.12 5.96 27.51
N TYR A 538 0.20 5.15 26.49
CA TYR A 538 0.05 5.53 25.08
C TYR A 538 -1.23 4.97 24.45
N PRO A 539 -2.12 5.83 23.90
CA PRO A 539 -3.37 5.40 23.27
C PRO A 539 -3.18 4.68 21.94
N TYR A 540 -2.02 4.87 21.27
CA TYR A 540 -1.67 4.22 20.02
C TYR A 540 -0.42 3.37 20.18
N ILE A 541 -0.47 2.11 19.72
CA ILE A 541 0.66 1.17 19.73
C ILE A 541 0.60 0.30 18.47
N VAL A 542 1.76 0.06 17.85
CA VAL A 542 1.96 -0.87 16.74
C VAL A 542 3.21 -1.71 17.02
N ALA A 543 3.08 -3.05 17.01
CA ALA A 543 4.24 -3.94 16.96
C ALA A 543 4.51 -4.47 15.55
N ALA A 544 5.79 -4.65 15.25
CA ALA A 544 6.27 -5.40 14.10
C ALA A 544 7.56 -6.11 14.50
N GLY A 545 8.69 -5.39 14.48
CA GLY A 545 10.00 -5.89 14.89
C GLY A 545 10.84 -6.38 13.69
N PRO A 546 12.14 -6.63 13.91
CA PRO A 546 12.87 -6.41 15.15
C PRO A 546 13.05 -4.92 15.49
N LEU A 547 13.29 -4.63 16.77
CA LEU A 547 13.82 -3.33 17.18
C LEU A 547 15.24 -3.18 16.62
N LEU A 548 15.50 -2.11 15.85
CA LEU A 548 16.75 -1.92 15.12
C LEU A 548 17.75 -1.07 15.90
N VAL A 549 17.29 0.09 16.39
CA VAL A 549 18.12 1.11 17.05
C VAL A 549 17.39 1.57 18.32
N LYS A 550 18.14 1.81 19.39
CA LYS A 550 17.66 2.42 20.64
C LYS A 550 18.77 3.33 21.18
N ASN A 551 18.42 4.55 21.60
CA ASN A 551 19.38 5.53 22.13
C ASN A 551 20.59 5.77 21.19
N ARG A 552 20.35 5.81 19.88
CA ARG A 552 21.31 5.86 18.75
C ARG A 552 22.21 4.63 18.57
N GLN A 553 22.08 3.59 19.41
CA GLN A 553 22.85 2.35 19.30
C GLN A 553 22.05 1.26 18.59
N ILE A 554 22.71 0.42 17.77
CA ILE A 554 22.07 -0.72 17.13
C ILE A 554 21.82 -1.81 18.19
N VAL A 555 20.55 -2.19 18.36
CA VAL A 555 20.08 -3.18 19.37
C VAL A 555 19.35 -4.36 18.73
N LEU A 556 19.66 -4.62 17.47
CA LEU A 556 19.09 -5.69 16.65
C LEU A 556 19.40 -7.07 17.22
N ASP A 557 18.41 -7.66 17.89
CA ASP A 557 18.36 -9.10 18.18
C ASP A 557 17.03 -9.70 17.71
N ALA A 558 17.04 -10.12 16.45
CA ALA A 558 15.90 -10.80 15.84
C ALA A 558 15.69 -12.24 16.36
N LYS A 559 16.68 -12.85 17.04
CA LYS A 559 16.52 -14.20 17.65
C LYS A 559 15.81 -14.10 19.01
N ALA A 560 16.12 -13.09 19.81
CA ALA A 560 15.35 -12.78 21.03
C ALA A 560 13.86 -12.56 20.71
N GLU A 561 13.58 -11.77 19.67
CA GLU A 561 12.22 -11.46 19.17
C GLU A 561 11.57 -12.58 18.30
N LYS A 562 12.17 -13.78 18.35
CA LYS A 562 11.66 -15.03 17.77
C LYS A 562 11.36 -14.97 16.26
N PHE A 563 12.19 -14.26 15.49
CA PHE A 563 12.19 -14.38 14.04
C PHE A 563 13.00 -15.62 13.60
N SER A 564 12.62 -16.23 12.46
CA SER A 564 13.29 -17.42 11.94
C SER A 564 14.66 -17.07 11.33
N ASN A 565 15.61 -18.02 11.36
CA ASN A 565 16.90 -17.87 10.69
C ASN A 565 16.76 -17.49 9.20
N SER A 566 15.69 -17.97 8.53
CA SER A 566 15.38 -17.61 7.14
C SER A 566 15.01 -16.12 6.96
N PHE A 567 14.19 -15.54 7.85
CA PHE A 567 13.85 -14.12 7.82
C PHE A 567 15.05 -13.24 8.19
N ILE A 568 15.88 -13.71 9.12
CA ILE A 568 17.08 -13.00 9.58
C ILE A 568 18.13 -12.89 8.46
N ALA A 569 18.31 -13.95 7.68
CA ALA A 569 19.21 -13.98 6.52
C ALA A 569 18.64 -13.31 5.26
N GLU A 570 17.38 -12.88 5.26
CA GLU A 570 16.68 -12.39 4.07
C GLU A 570 17.20 -11.01 3.62
N LYS A 571 17.56 -10.88 2.34
CA LYS A 571 17.79 -9.60 1.66
C LYS A 571 16.52 -9.17 0.95
N ALA A 572 15.77 -8.24 1.55
CA ALA A 572 14.45 -7.81 1.07
C ALA A 572 14.31 -6.29 1.14
N ILE A 573 13.34 -5.75 0.40
CA ILE A 573 12.82 -4.40 0.60
C ILE A 573 12.32 -4.29 2.06
N ARG A 574 12.57 -3.18 2.75
CA ARG A 574 12.19 -2.99 4.16
C ARG A 574 11.36 -1.72 4.35
N SER A 575 10.42 -1.77 5.29
CA SER A 575 9.75 -0.60 5.85
C SER A 575 10.25 -0.37 7.28
N GLY A 576 10.32 0.89 7.72
CA GLY A 576 10.77 1.25 9.05
C GLY A 576 10.15 2.54 9.56
N ILE A 577 10.21 2.74 10.87
CA ILE A 577 9.79 3.97 11.55
C ILE A 577 10.80 4.33 12.64
N CYS A 578 11.10 5.62 12.81
CA CYS A 578 12.04 6.07 13.83
C CYS A 578 11.74 7.46 14.38
N THR A 579 12.21 7.74 15.59
CA THR A 579 12.39 9.10 16.12
C THR A 579 13.75 9.63 15.68
N ASN A 580 13.87 10.95 15.44
CA ASN A 580 15.16 11.60 15.19
C ASN A 580 15.59 12.52 16.35
N THR A 581 16.75 13.16 16.22
CA THR A 581 17.31 14.09 17.21
C THR A 581 16.52 15.38 17.43
N THR A 582 15.62 15.75 16.52
CA THR A 582 14.75 16.95 16.64
C THR A 582 13.36 16.62 17.20
N GLY A 583 13.10 15.36 17.57
CA GLY A 583 11.78 14.90 17.99
C GLY A 583 10.77 14.73 16.84
N ASN A 584 11.24 14.74 15.59
CA ASN A 584 10.43 14.36 14.43
C ASN A 584 10.38 12.82 14.31
N ILE A 585 9.35 12.34 13.60
CA ILE A 585 9.25 10.96 13.13
C ILE A 585 9.72 10.89 11.68
N ALA A 586 10.45 9.82 11.33
CA ALA A 586 10.63 9.41 9.95
C ALA A 586 9.92 8.07 9.71
N ILE A 587 9.11 7.98 8.66
CA ILE A 587 8.63 6.71 8.10
C ILE A 587 9.35 6.43 6.79
N THR A 588 10.04 5.30 6.72
CA THR A 588 11.11 5.02 5.76
C THR A 588 10.82 3.76 4.97
N THR A 589 11.15 3.75 3.69
CA THR A 589 11.24 2.54 2.86
C THR A 589 12.63 2.44 2.26
N VAL A 590 13.24 1.25 2.37
CA VAL A 590 14.57 0.95 1.81
C VAL A 590 14.40 -0.15 0.77
N HIS A 591 14.72 0.19 -0.48
CA HIS A 591 14.49 -0.69 -1.63
C HIS A 591 15.72 -1.51 -2.02
N ASN A 592 15.61 -2.26 -3.11
CA ASN A 592 16.72 -3.00 -3.71
C ASN A 592 17.93 -2.08 -3.96
N ARG A 593 19.12 -2.49 -3.51
CA ARG A 593 20.35 -1.72 -3.74
C ARG A 593 20.68 -1.62 -5.23
N ALA A 594 21.45 -0.61 -5.62
CA ALA A 594 21.88 -0.40 -7.00
C ALA A 594 22.59 -1.65 -7.55
N GLY A 595 21.95 -2.36 -8.49
CA GLY A 595 22.46 -3.60 -9.07
C GLY A 595 22.24 -4.88 -8.25
N GLY A 596 21.48 -4.85 -7.15
CA GLY A 596 21.34 -6.00 -6.24
C GLY A 596 20.02 -6.07 -5.47
N PRO A 597 19.92 -6.97 -4.47
CA PRO A 597 18.73 -7.12 -3.63
C PRO A 597 18.66 -6.05 -2.52
N GLY A 598 17.55 -6.00 -1.78
CA GLY A 598 17.37 -5.09 -0.64
C GLY A 598 18.31 -5.37 0.54
N PRO A 599 18.20 -4.60 1.63
CA PRO A 599 19.02 -4.80 2.82
C PRO A 599 18.61 -6.05 3.63
N THR A 600 19.61 -6.64 4.27
CA THR A 600 19.45 -7.44 5.49
C THR A 600 18.95 -6.56 6.64
N LEU A 601 18.52 -7.18 7.74
CA LEU A 601 18.12 -6.43 8.95
C LEU A 601 19.28 -5.59 9.53
N ALA A 602 20.52 -6.08 9.44
CA ALA A 602 21.71 -5.37 9.92
C ALA A 602 22.03 -4.13 9.06
N GLU A 603 22.04 -4.28 7.74
CA GLU A 603 22.17 -3.15 6.81
C GLU A 603 21.03 -2.14 7.00
N HIS A 604 19.80 -2.60 7.26
CA HIS A 604 18.68 -1.70 7.54
C HIS A 604 18.89 -0.91 8.85
N ALA A 605 19.34 -1.55 9.94
CA ALA A 605 19.65 -0.86 11.19
C ALA A 605 20.74 0.21 11.00
N GLN A 606 21.80 -0.10 10.25
CA GLN A 606 22.86 0.85 9.90
C GLN A 606 22.34 2.02 9.05
N LEU A 607 21.48 1.76 8.06
CA LEU A 607 20.86 2.82 7.25
C LEU A 607 19.95 3.73 8.08
N MET A 608 19.19 3.18 9.04
CA MET A 608 18.38 3.99 9.97
C MET A 608 19.28 4.87 10.86
N GLN A 609 20.39 4.33 11.36
CA GLN A 609 21.38 5.09 12.13
C GLN A 609 22.00 6.23 11.28
N LEU A 610 22.35 5.97 10.02
CA LEU A 610 22.86 6.96 9.06
C LEU A 610 21.84 8.06 8.69
N LEU A 611 20.54 7.76 8.77
CA LEU A 611 19.46 8.76 8.62
C LEU A 611 19.26 9.62 9.88
N GLY A 612 20.04 9.42 10.95
CA GLY A 612 19.95 10.19 12.19
C GLY A 612 18.87 9.72 13.16
N CYS A 613 18.37 8.49 13.01
CA CYS A 613 17.41 7.90 13.93
C CYS A 613 18.01 7.68 15.33
N VAL A 614 17.24 8.04 16.37
CA VAL A 614 17.57 7.81 17.78
C VAL A 614 17.04 6.46 18.23
N ASP A 615 15.75 6.20 18.04
CA ASP A 615 15.15 4.88 18.18
C ASP A 615 14.50 4.49 16.86
N ALA A 616 14.71 3.26 16.38
CA ALA A 616 14.15 2.77 15.11
C ALA A 616 13.62 1.34 15.19
N LEU A 617 12.51 1.09 14.50
CA LEU A 617 11.79 -0.18 14.45
C LEU A 617 11.62 -0.64 12.98
N ASN A 618 11.90 -1.92 12.70
CA ASN A 618 11.54 -2.56 11.45
C ASN A 618 10.03 -2.84 11.41
N LEU A 619 9.39 -2.53 10.28
CA LEU A 619 7.99 -2.84 9.96
C LEU A 619 7.91 -3.99 8.94
N ASP A 620 6.71 -4.44 8.57
CA ASP A 620 6.55 -5.51 7.57
C ASP A 620 7.18 -5.14 6.21
N GLY A 621 7.73 -6.13 5.50
CA GLY A 621 8.70 -5.93 4.42
C GLY A 621 8.30 -6.45 3.05
N GLY A 622 9.27 -6.55 2.15
CA GLY A 622 9.17 -7.24 0.87
C GLY A 622 8.11 -6.65 -0.07
N SER A 623 7.01 -7.38 -0.26
CA SER A 623 5.87 -6.92 -1.05
C SER A 623 4.87 -6.08 -0.24
N SER A 624 4.84 -6.18 1.09
CA SER A 624 4.03 -5.32 1.95
C SER A 624 4.53 -3.88 1.98
N THR A 625 5.86 -3.68 1.85
CA THR A 625 6.48 -2.35 1.86
C THR A 625 5.80 -1.41 0.88
N SER A 626 5.22 -0.33 1.39
CA SER A 626 4.58 0.71 0.59
C SER A 626 4.49 2.01 1.40
N LEU A 627 4.78 3.13 0.74
CA LEU A 627 4.74 4.48 1.30
C LEU A 627 3.80 5.36 0.49
N TYR A 628 2.70 5.78 1.11
CA TYR A 628 1.63 6.55 0.49
C TYR A 628 1.72 8.04 0.88
N LEU A 629 1.43 8.92 -0.07
CA LEU A 629 1.26 10.37 0.11
C LEU A 629 0.28 10.91 -0.95
N GLY A 630 -0.70 11.73 -0.58
CA GLY A 630 -1.47 12.56 -1.52
C GLY A 630 -2.19 11.82 -2.65
N GLY A 631 -2.57 10.57 -2.46
CA GLY A 631 -3.23 9.74 -3.47
C GLY A 631 -2.31 8.79 -4.26
N GLN A 632 -0.99 8.85 -4.08
CA GLN A 632 0.00 8.02 -4.78
C GLN A 632 0.84 7.18 -3.83
N LEU A 633 1.46 6.10 -4.34
CA LEU A 633 2.65 5.52 -3.72
C LEU A 633 3.90 6.28 -4.21
N LEU A 634 4.83 6.52 -3.29
CA LEU A 634 6.09 7.23 -3.58
C LEU A 634 7.22 6.27 -3.94
N ASP A 635 7.23 5.09 -3.33
CA ASP A 635 8.37 4.17 -3.29
C ASP A 635 8.36 3.10 -4.38
N ARG A 636 7.18 2.71 -4.89
CA ARG A 636 7.02 1.63 -5.86
C ARG A 636 5.76 1.78 -6.72
N SER A 637 5.71 1.05 -7.84
CA SER A 637 4.48 0.94 -8.64
C SER A 637 3.39 0.16 -7.87
N PRO A 638 2.12 0.63 -7.83
CA PRO A 638 1.02 -0.06 -7.15
C PRO A 638 0.79 -1.50 -7.59
N SER A 639 1.13 -1.85 -8.84
CA SER A 639 1.11 -3.24 -9.37
C SER A 639 1.98 -4.23 -8.58
N THR A 640 2.94 -3.72 -7.80
CA THR A 640 3.94 -4.51 -7.07
C THR A 640 3.75 -4.51 -5.55
N ALA A 641 2.77 -3.75 -5.05
CA ALA A 641 2.47 -3.66 -3.63
C ALA A 641 1.42 -4.71 -3.24
N ALA A 642 1.69 -5.48 -2.18
CA ALA A 642 0.76 -6.47 -1.67
C ALA A 642 -0.42 -5.82 -0.91
N ARG A 643 -1.46 -6.61 -0.68
CA ARG A 643 -2.51 -6.27 0.28
C ARG A 643 -1.97 -6.48 1.69
N VAL A 644 -2.06 -5.46 2.55
CA VAL A 644 -1.61 -5.48 3.94
C VAL A 644 -2.80 -5.46 4.91
N HIS A 645 -2.64 -6.01 6.11
CA HIS A 645 -3.68 -5.95 7.14
C HIS A 645 -3.87 -4.54 7.70
N ASN A 646 -2.77 -3.85 8.00
CA ASN A 646 -2.73 -2.59 8.74
C ASN A 646 -1.56 -1.67 8.30
N GLY A 647 -1.67 -0.40 8.67
CA GLY A 647 -0.67 0.64 8.45
C GLY A 647 -0.67 1.67 9.58
N ILE A 648 0.26 2.63 9.52
CA ILE A 648 0.21 3.88 10.29
C ILE A 648 -0.21 4.98 9.32
N GLY A 649 -1.34 5.62 9.59
CA GLY A 649 -1.84 6.77 8.83
C GLY A 649 -1.47 8.08 9.50
N ILE A 650 -1.21 9.09 8.68
CA ILE A 650 -0.91 10.47 9.07
C ILE A 650 -2.03 11.37 8.55
N PHE A 651 -2.52 12.25 9.42
CA PHE A 651 -3.68 13.11 9.18
C PHE A 651 -3.30 14.56 9.44
N ILE A 652 -3.91 15.49 8.69
CA ILE A 652 -3.76 16.93 8.91
C ILE A 652 -5.15 17.53 9.08
N GLN A 653 -5.45 18.01 10.29
CA GLN A 653 -6.55 18.93 10.51
C GLN A 653 -6.17 20.30 9.96
N GLN A 654 -7.09 20.94 9.22
CA GLN A 654 -6.90 22.29 8.71
C GLN A 654 -7.32 23.33 9.76
N LYS A 655 -6.82 24.55 9.63
CA LYS A 655 -7.30 25.72 10.39
C LYS A 655 -8.51 26.34 9.69
#